data_AF-A0A1V4PNQ9-F1
#
_entry.id   AF-A0A1V4PNQ9-F1
#
_cell.length_a   1.000
_cell.length_b   1.000
_cell.length_c   1.000
_cell.angle_alpha   90.00
_cell.angle_beta   90.00
_cell.angle_gamma   90.00
#
_symmetry.space_group_name_H-M   'P 1'
#
loop_
_entity.id
_entity.type
_entity.pdbx_description
1 polymer ?
#
loop_
_entity_poly.entity_id
_entity_poly.type
_entity_poly.pdbx_seq_one_letter_code
_entity_poly.pdbx_strand_id
1 'polypeptide(L)'
;MEPFVGNDYRKRVLAAVERRGGVEESDPFELYDIPIAEAATLSDPEVAARIDEVWAFWQKQRDHPKYRMLVEHLVAEHGDRSAPLRESVRRVTLARSVQARRTALDEQRYQLLDSAIERLVARYGGIPEGKRARLDEIGAMGGLSTDEVATRLRRHRVVSDTPSGATASTPAAPQTLSAHKLSQITELLTEFSRRRSGPPAHTLLAVLDLTTDNAADRGEIRLRVDGMRHRARELPAGRMRAIVDELLIDIEEILLGPVEVTDAYLASVTDRVTEHLRPRIRAAILVEDRLHPDDHQFMLDEARELGLGTRDARRLIATIAAEYDGAVEEPSPPPAATSPTSTPPAPPAAAPESGDWQRELRSARQALRKGRPEEARRRCAQARAAAGDDPTALRQIDAVADEAQRTLDAATPPPEPAPAPGPPPAASAEPRPAAPSQVRAEAVDGTVRVSWEPSPSAGVSYRVTRVEPNGRRQVVGRTSETALDDGGVGTATPLPTYEVTATRAGVHSDVAISGNPPPPPRPPAPAPTTPTAPTTPPTDDLPAVTDVRVDGDRVIFAWPDGVTEALVVIRADAPPQSPTDPAAWAKKITNTRYAIDGGFAIPGSIARPGHIAVAACRRDGSGALTVAAAFGPRARAALPATNTNPRP
;
A
#
# COMPACT_ATOMS: atom_id res chain seq x y z
N MET A 1 -2.37 33.03 -46.55
CA MET A 1 -0.98 32.89 -46.09
C MET A 1 -0.25 34.21 -46.32
N GLU A 2 0.43 34.74 -45.31
CA GLU A 2 1.23 35.96 -45.44
C GLU A 2 2.64 35.69 -46.02
N PRO A 3 3.32 36.69 -46.63
CA PRO A 3 4.70 36.54 -47.12
C PRO A 3 5.70 36.19 -46.01
N PHE A 4 6.72 35.38 -46.32
CA PHE A 4 7.70 34.96 -45.32
C PHE A 4 8.66 36.09 -44.94
N VAL A 5 8.72 36.42 -43.65
CA VAL A 5 9.62 37.45 -43.10
C VAL A 5 10.55 36.84 -42.06
N GLY A 6 11.76 36.45 -42.47
CA GLY A 6 12.71 35.71 -41.63
C GLY A 6 13.08 36.35 -40.27
N ASN A 7 12.96 37.68 -40.13
CA ASN A 7 13.17 38.36 -38.84
C ASN A 7 11.95 38.29 -37.90
N ASP A 8 10.74 38.19 -38.44
CA ASP A 8 9.55 37.88 -37.64
C ASP A 8 9.56 36.40 -37.25
N TYR A 9 9.75 35.51 -38.23
CA TYR A 9 9.86 34.07 -38.03
C TYR A 9 10.89 33.69 -36.94
N ARG A 10 12.06 34.34 -36.91
CA ARG A 10 13.07 34.14 -35.85
C ARG A 10 12.56 34.51 -34.45
N LYS A 11 11.66 35.51 -34.33
CA LYS A 11 11.07 35.96 -33.05
C LYS A 11 9.83 35.19 -32.64
N ARG A 12 8.97 34.85 -33.61
CA ARG A 12 7.67 34.20 -33.39
C ARG A 12 7.79 32.68 -33.32
N VAL A 13 8.51 32.07 -34.26
CA VAL A 13 8.68 30.60 -34.34
C VAL A 13 9.94 30.16 -33.59
N LEU A 14 11.14 30.45 -34.10
CA LEU A 14 12.37 29.87 -33.52
C LEU A 14 12.56 30.20 -32.03
N ALA A 15 12.28 31.43 -31.61
CA ALA A 15 12.36 31.81 -30.19
C ALA A 15 11.24 31.24 -29.29
N ALA A 16 10.17 30.69 -29.86
CA ALA A 16 9.13 29.95 -29.14
C ALA A 16 9.48 28.45 -29.03
N VAL A 17 9.88 27.83 -30.15
CA VAL A 17 10.39 26.45 -30.23
C VAL A 17 11.55 26.25 -29.25
N GLU A 18 12.54 27.14 -29.26
CA GLU A 18 13.68 27.14 -28.32
C GLU A 18 13.21 27.21 -26.85
N ARG A 19 12.19 28.02 -26.55
CA ARG A 19 11.67 28.20 -25.18
C ARG A 19 10.90 26.96 -24.68
N ARG A 20 10.31 26.18 -25.58
CA ARG A 20 9.64 24.90 -25.26
C ARG A 20 10.61 23.72 -25.17
N GLY A 21 11.91 23.92 -25.43
CA GLY A 21 12.94 22.89 -25.29
C GLY A 21 13.31 22.15 -26.58
N GLY A 22 12.69 22.45 -27.72
CA GLY A 22 13.08 21.89 -29.01
C GLY A 22 11.96 21.67 -30.01
N VAL A 23 12.30 20.98 -31.12
CA VAL A 23 11.41 20.75 -32.25
C VAL A 23 10.28 19.74 -31.99
N GLU A 24 10.41 18.85 -31.02
CA GLU A 24 9.37 17.83 -30.73
C GLU A 24 8.10 18.44 -30.13
N GLU A 25 8.27 19.47 -29.31
CA GLU A 25 7.17 20.27 -28.73
C GLU A 25 6.57 21.26 -29.73
N SER A 26 6.71 21.00 -31.05
CA SER A 26 6.36 21.92 -32.13
C SER A 26 5.81 21.15 -33.33
N ASP A 27 4.70 21.62 -33.92
CA ASP A 27 4.11 20.93 -35.08
C ASP A 27 4.60 21.47 -36.43
N PRO A 28 4.50 20.69 -37.53
CA PRO A 28 4.99 21.12 -38.83
C PRO A 28 4.34 22.40 -39.39
N PHE A 29 3.11 22.76 -38.97
CA PHE A 29 2.47 24.00 -39.42
C PHE A 29 3.12 25.23 -38.78
N GLU A 30 3.44 25.15 -37.48
CA GLU A 30 4.22 26.18 -36.79
C GLU A 30 5.66 26.26 -37.33
N LEU A 31 6.34 25.12 -37.49
CA LEU A 31 7.74 25.07 -37.93
C LEU A 31 7.94 25.65 -39.35
N TYR A 32 7.04 25.34 -40.30
CA TYR A 32 7.10 25.84 -41.67
C TYR A 32 6.32 27.15 -41.90
N ASP A 33 5.80 27.79 -40.85
CA ASP A 33 5.03 29.04 -40.93
C ASP A 33 3.86 28.99 -41.93
N ILE A 34 3.06 27.91 -41.82
CA ILE A 34 1.87 27.63 -42.61
C ILE A 34 0.64 27.75 -41.70
N PRO A 35 -0.33 28.64 -41.99
CA PRO A 35 -1.53 28.77 -41.18
C PRO A 35 -2.42 27.52 -41.27
N ILE A 36 -2.51 26.76 -40.17
CA ILE A 36 -3.26 25.50 -40.08
C ILE A 36 -4.75 25.64 -40.45
N ALA A 37 -5.35 26.81 -40.22
CA ALA A 37 -6.73 27.12 -40.60
C ALA A 37 -6.94 27.18 -42.13
N GLU A 38 -5.89 27.51 -42.90
CA GLU A 38 -5.93 27.56 -44.36
C GLU A 38 -5.48 26.24 -45.02
N ALA A 39 -5.17 25.19 -44.23
CA ALA A 39 -4.53 23.96 -44.72
C ALA A 39 -5.31 23.24 -45.84
N ALA A 40 -6.63 23.44 -45.91
CA ALA A 40 -7.53 22.90 -46.93
C ALA A 40 -7.79 23.83 -48.13
N THR A 41 -7.43 25.12 -48.03
CA THR A 41 -7.63 26.12 -49.10
C THR A 41 -6.34 26.46 -49.85
N LEU A 42 -5.18 26.32 -49.18
CA LEU A 42 -3.87 26.50 -49.79
C LEU A 42 -3.57 25.39 -50.81
N SER A 43 -3.02 25.76 -51.96
CA SER A 43 -2.58 24.82 -52.98
C SER A 43 -1.20 24.22 -52.68
N ASP A 44 -0.94 23.05 -53.26
CA ASP A 44 0.32 22.32 -53.08
C ASP A 44 1.56 23.10 -53.57
N PRO A 45 1.56 23.89 -54.67
CA PRO A 45 2.71 24.73 -55.03
C PRO A 45 2.93 25.93 -54.08
N GLU A 46 1.89 26.54 -53.51
CA GLU A 46 2.05 27.60 -52.51
C GLU A 46 2.71 27.07 -51.23
N VAL A 47 2.29 25.89 -50.78
CA VAL A 47 2.86 25.23 -49.61
C VAL A 47 4.29 24.76 -49.88
N ALA A 48 4.59 24.23 -51.08
CA ALA A 48 5.95 23.89 -51.47
C ALA A 48 6.87 25.12 -51.46
N ALA A 49 6.43 26.25 -52.04
CA ALA A 49 7.19 27.49 -52.02
C ALA A 49 7.49 27.98 -50.59
N ARG A 50 6.51 27.95 -49.68
CA ARG A 50 6.71 28.28 -48.25
C ARG A 50 7.70 27.34 -47.56
N ILE A 51 7.60 26.04 -47.81
CA ILE A 51 8.53 25.04 -47.26
C ILE A 51 9.97 25.32 -47.71
N ASP A 52 10.16 25.65 -48.98
CA ASP A 52 11.48 25.93 -49.57
C ASP A 52 12.01 27.33 -49.14
N GLU A 53 11.14 28.35 -48.96
CA GLU A 53 11.49 29.65 -48.35
C GLU A 53 12.08 29.48 -46.94
N VAL A 54 11.39 28.72 -46.08
CA VAL A 54 11.77 28.47 -44.69
C VAL A 54 13.03 27.61 -44.61
N TRP A 55 13.14 26.56 -45.43
CA TRP A 55 14.35 25.74 -45.48
C TRP A 55 15.56 26.53 -45.99
N ALA A 56 15.41 27.36 -47.01
CA ALA A 56 16.46 28.26 -47.48
C ALA A 56 16.84 29.33 -46.44
N PHE A 57 15.93 29.71 -45.54
CA PHE A 57 16.25 30.53 -44.36
C PHE A 57 17.04 29.73 -43.31
N TRP A 58 16.63 28.51 -42.96
CA TRP A 58 17.36 27.64 -42.04
C TRP A 58 18.79 27.36 -42.51
N GLN A 59 19.00 27.06 -43.80
CA GLN A 59 20.35 26.87 -44.37
C GLN A 59 21.25 28.11 -44.17
N LYS A 60 20.68 29.33 -44.23
CA LYS A 60 21.37 30.61 -43.96
C LYS A 60 21.50 30.95 -42.47
N GLN A 61 21.06 30.07 -41.56
CA GLN A 61 21.05 30.28 -40.11
C GLN A 61 21.77 29.17 -39.33
N ARG A 62 22.46 28.25 -40.00
CA ARG A 62 23.22 27.17 -39.36
C ARG A 62 24.25 27.74 -38.39
N ASP A 63 25.03 28.74 -38.81
CA ASP A 63 26.02 29.41 -37.94
C ASP A 63 25.43 30.44 -36.96
N HIS A 64 24.10 30.49 -36.75
CA HIS A 64 23.49 31.50 -35.89
C HIS A 64 23.81 31.26 -34.40
N PRO A 65 24.46 32.21 -33.68
CA PRO A 65 25.10 31.94 -32.39
C PRO A 65 24.14 31.52 -31.28
N LYS A 66 22.84 31.85 -31.38
CA LYS A 66 21.80 31.39 -30.45
C LYS A 66 21.06 30.12 -30.91
N TYR A 67 20.98 29.86 -32.21
CA TYR A 67 20.02 28.88 -32.77
C TYR A 67 20.67 27.75 -33.57
N ARG A 68 22.01 27.66 -33.62
CA ARG A 68 22.76 26.65 -34.39
C ARG A 68 22.21 25.23 -34.18
N MET A 69 22.14 24.75 -32.94
CA MET A 69 21.70 23.38 -32.64
C MET A 69 20.26 23.11 -33.12
N LEU A 70 19.34 24.06 -32.88
CA LEU A 70 17.95 23.97 -33.31
C LEU A 70 17.83 23.93 -34.85
N VAL A 71 18.60 24.78 -35.53
CA VAL A 71 18.61 24.89 -36.99
C VAL A 71 19.31 23.69 -37.65
N GLU A 72 20.36 23.15 -37.05
CA GLU A 72 21.01 21.91 -37.50
C GLU A 72 20.03 20.73 -37.47
N HIS A 73 19.24 20.60 -36.40
CA HIS A 73 18.19 19.59 -36.28
C HIS A 73 17.07 19.80 -37.33
N LEU A 74 16.53 21.02 -37.45
CA LEU A 74 15.51 21.37 -38.44
C LEU A 74 15.93 21.11 -39.89
N VAL A 75 17.23 21.31 -40.21
CA VAL A 75 17.77 21.02 -41.54
C VAL A 75 17.98 19.53 -41.76
N ALA A 76 18.37 18.76 -40.74
CA ALA A 76 18.58 17.31 -40.85
C ALA A 76 17.27 16.57 -41.17
N GLU A 77 16.18 16.91 -40.46
CA GLU A 77 14.88 16.22 -40.58
C GLU A 77 13.90 16.91 -41.53
N HIS A 78 14.39 17.86 -42.35
CA HIS A 78 13.57 18.64 -43.27
C HIS A 78 12.72 17.77 -44.21
N GLY A 79 13.29 16.67 -44.73
CA GLY A 79 12.59 15.76 -45.63
C GLY A 79 11.35 15.17 -44.98
N ASP A 80 11.54 14.49 -43.85
CA ASP A 80 10.48 13.78 -43.15
C ASP A 80 9.43 14.73 -42.54
N ARG A 81 9.86 15.87 -41.97
CA ARG A 81 8.92 16.86 -41.41
C ARG A 81 8.16 17.65 -42.49
N SER A 82 8.66 17.77 -43.72
CA SER A 82 7.96 18.48 -44.82
C SER A 82 7.10 17.59 -45.69
N ALA A 83 7.43 16.30 -45.87
CA ALA A 83 6.70 15.41 -46.78
C ALA A 83 5.18 15.31 -46.51
N PRO A 84 4.68 15.28 -45.26
CA PRO A 84 3.24 15.28 -44.98
C PRO A 84 2.49 16.58 -45.37
N LEU A 85 3.20 17.70 -45.52
CA LEU A 85 2.62 19.00 -45.85
C LEU A 85 2.51 19.25 -47.36
N ARG A 86 3.39 18.63 -48.17
CA ARG A 86 3.50 18.87 -49.62
C ARG A 86 2.25 18.43 -50.41
N GLU A 87 1.60 17.34 -50.00
CA GLU A 87 0.35 16.85 -50.62
C GLU A 87 -0.90 17.31 -49.88
N SER A 88 -1.85 17.91 -50.57
CA SER A 88 -3.13 18.42 -50.03
C SER A 88 -3.90 17.42 -49.14
N VAL A 89 -4.08 16.18 -49.59
CA VAL A 89 -4.79 15.13 -48.84
C VAL A 89 -4.09 14.78 -47.51
N ARG A 90 -2.75 14.73 -47.53
CA ARG A 90 -1.94 14.47 -46.32
C ARG A 90 -1.94 15.69 -45.40
N ARG A 91 -1.77 16.90 -45.95
CA ARG A 91 -1.79 18.18 -45.24
C ARG A 91 -3.09 18.38 -44.48
N VAL A 92 -4.25 18.17 -45.12
CA VAL A 92 -5.56 18.30 -44.45
C VAL A 92 -5.74 17.24 -43.36
N THR A 93 -5.22 16.03 -43.55
CA THR A 93 -5.29 14.96 -42.54
C THR A 93 -4.40 15.28 -41.33
N LEU A 94 -3.18 15.77 -41.56
CA LEU A 94 -2.28 16.25 -40.51
C LEU A 94 -2.82 17.50 -39.80
N ALA A 95 -3.48 18.42 -40.52
CA ALA A 95 -4.12 19.58 -39.92
C ALA A 95 -5.19 19.18 -38.90
N ARG A 96 -5.99 18.14 -39.20
CA ARG A 96 -6.98 17.62 -38.23
C ARG A 96 -6.31 17.00 -37.00
N SER A 97 -5.26 16.19 -37.15
CA SER A 97 -4.60 15.55 -36.00
C SER A 97 -3.79 16.54 -35.16
N VAL A 98 -3.12 17.52 -35.78
CA VAL A 98 -2.46 18.63 -35.07
C VAL A 98 -3.47 19.51 -34.36
N GLN A 99 -4.59 19.88 -35.01
CA GLN A 99 -5.63 20.69 -34.36
C GLN A 99 -6.27 19.94 -33.19
N ALA A 100 -6.56 18.63 -33.32
CA ALA A 100 -7.06 17.81 -32.22
C ALA A 100 -6.05 17.74 -31.06
N ARG A 101 -4.75 17.56 -31.34
CA ARG A 101 -3.68 17.59 -30.31
C ARG A 101 -3.56 18.95 -29.64
N ARG A 102 -3.63 20.05 -30.39
CA ARG A 102 -3.63 21.42 -29.84
C ARG A 102 -4.84 21.65 -28.92
N THR A 103 -6.03 21.21 -29.32
CA THR A 103 -7.25 21.29 -28.51
C THR A 103 -7.13 20.44 -27.24
N ALA A 104 -6.70 19.18 -27.33
CA ALA A 104 -6.55 18.31 -26.16
C ALA A 104 -5.50 18.83 -25.16
N LEU A 105 -4.38 19.40 -25.64
CA LEU A 105 -3.39 20.04 -24.78
C LEU A 105 -3.93 21.31 -24.11
N ASP A 106 -4.75 22.11 -24.81
CA ASP A 106 -5.38 23.29 -24.20
C ASP A 106 -6.44 22.89 -23.16
N GLU A 107 -7.27 21.88 -23.45
CA GLU A 107 -8.20 21.28 -22.49
C GLU A 107 -7.47 20.75 -21.24
N GLN A 108 -6.31 20.11 -21.42
CA GLN A 108 -5.45 19.64 -20.33
C GLN A 108 -4.91 20.79 -19.45
N ARG A 109 -4.57 21.96 -20.01
CA ARG A 109 -4.19 23.17 -19.24
C ARG A 109 -5.30 23.61 -18.29
N TYR A 110 -6.57 23.52 -18.72
CA TYR A 110 -7.73 23.89 -17.91
C TYR A 110 -8.19 22.79 -16.94
N GLN A 111 -7.87 21.52 -17.19
CA GLN A 111 -8.40 20.36 -16.45
C GLN A 111 -8.21 20.47 -14.92
N LEU A 112 -7.02 20.89 -14.44
CA LEU A 112 -6.74 21.06 -13.01
C LEU A 112 -7.55 22.20 -12.39
N LEU A 113 -7.71 23.31 -13.12
CA LEU A 113 -8.48 24.47 -12.68
C LEU A 113 -9.98 24.17 -12.63
N ASP A 114 -10.54 23.58 -13.69
CA ASP A 114 -11.96 23.23 -13.77
C ASP A 114 -12.32 22.20 -12.69
N SER A 115 -11.49 21.17 -12.48
CA SER A 115 -11.68 20.20 -11.38
C SER A 115 -11.69 20.87 -9.99
N ALA A 116 -10.80 21.86 -9.76
CA ALA A 116 -10.79 22.62 -8.52
C ALA A 116 -12.04 23.52 -8.37
N ILE A 117 -12.52 24.11 -9.46
CA ILE A 117 -13.76 24.90 -9.48
C ILE A 117 -14.98 24.02 -9.20
N GLU A 118 -15.13 22.87 -9.87
CA GLU A 118 -16.26 21.96 -9.66
C GLU A 118 -16.36 21.49 -8.21
N ARG A 119 -15.24 21.10 -7.60
CA ARG A 119 -15.19 20.69 -6.18
C ARG A 119 -15.58 21.83 -5.22
N LEU A 120 -15.23 23.07 -5.53
CA LEU A 120 -15.70 24.24 -4.76
C LEU A 120 -17.20 24.50 -4.97
N VAL A 121 -17.68 24.49 -6.21
CA VAL A 121 -19.10 24.72 -6.53
C VAL A 121 -19.99 23.65 -5.89
N ALA A 122 -19.60 22.38 -5.95
CA ALA A 122 -20.32 21.27 -5.32
C ALA A 122 -20.38 21.38 -3.78
N ARG A 123 -19.31 21.91 -3.14
CA ARG A 123 -19.21 22.00 -1.68
C ARG A 123 -19.77 23.29 -1.07
N TYR A 124 -19.79 24.39 -1.83
CA TYR A 124 -20.14 25.74 -1.33
C TYR A 124 -21.25 26.44 -2.13
N GLY A 125 -21.80 25.81 -3.18
CA GLY A 125 -22.79 26.44 -4.08
C GLY A 125 -22.21 27.53 -4.98
N GLY A 126 -20.88 27.64 -5.05
CA GLY A 126 -20.14 28.68 -5.74
C GLY A 126 -18.66 28.71 -5.31
N ILE A 127 -17.94 29.75 -5.70
CA ILE A 127 -16.50 29.91 -5.41
C ILE A 127 -16.34 30.86 -4.21
N PRO A 128 -15.76 30.42 -3.09
CA PRO A 128 -15.51 31.29 -1.94
C PRO A 128 -14.48 32.38 -2.23
N GLU A 129 -14.73 33.60 -1.76
CA GLU A 129 -13.91 34.78 -2.07
C GLU A 129 -12.46 34.63 -1.61
N GLY A 130 -12.22 34.14 -0.39
CA GLY A 130 -10.88 33.89 0.16
C GLY A 130 -10.09 32.78 -0.55
N LYS A 131 -10.70 32.03 -1.47
CA LYS A 131 -10.04 30.93 -2.21
C LYS A 131 -9.60 31.31 -3.62
N ARG A 132 -9.88 32.52 -4.09
CA ARG A 132 -9.57 32.95 -5.46
C ARG A 132 -8.07 32.91 -5.77
N ALA A 133 -7.22 33.41 -4.87
CA ALA A 133 -5.76 33.34 -5.03
C ALA A 133 -5.23 31.90 -5.19
N ARG A 134 -5.83 30.92 -4.48
CA ARG A 134 -5.47 29.49 -4.61
C ARG A 134 -5.87 28.92 -5.98
N LEU A 135 -6.89 29.49 -6.64
CA LEU A 135 -7.27 29.09 -8.01
C LEU A 135 -6.34 29.74 -9.05
N ASP A 136 -5.82 30.93 -8.79
CA ASP A 136 -4.77 31.55 -9.61
C ASP A 136 -3.46 30.72 -9.54
N GLU A 137 -3.08 30.23 -8.34
CA GLU A 137 -1.98 29.27 -8.15
C GLU A 137 -2.20 27.94 -8.90
N ILE A 138 -3.41 27.37 -8.84
CA ILE A 138 -3.76 26.12 -9.53
C ILE A 138 -3.75 26.32 -11.06
N GLY A 139 -4.24 27.45 -11.55
CA GLY A 139 -4.14 27.82 -12.96
C GLY A 139 -2.70 27.96 -13.43
N ALA A 140 -1.83 28.58 -12.63
CA ALA A 140 -0.41 28.71 -12.94
C ALA A 140 0.30 27.34 -13.07
N MET A 141 -0.08 26.33 -12.26
CA MET A 141 0.42 24.96 -12.42
C MET A 141 -0.02 24.30 -13.75
N GLY A 142 -1.20 24.66 -14.27
CA GLY A 142 -1.66 24.30 -15.61
C GLY A 142 -1.10 25.16 -16.75
N GLY A 143 -0.18 26.10 -16.46
CA GLY A 143 0.35 27.04 -17.45
C GLY A 143 -0.67 28.07 -17.94
N LEU A 144 -1.68 28.40 -17.11
CA LEU A 144 -2.65 29.48 -17.36
C LEU A 144 -2.15 30.80 -16.75
N SER A 145 -2.45 31.90 -17.45
CA SER A 145 -2.31 33.26 -16.92
C SER A 145 -3.49 33.64 -15.99
N THR A 146 -3.27 34.61 -15.10
CA THR A 146 -4.33 35.13 -14.19
C THR A 146 -5.56 35.64 -14.96
N ASP A 147 -5.39 36.17 -16.17
CA ASP A 147 -6.51 36.60 -17.02
C ASP A 147 -7.29 35.42 -17.64
N GLU A 148 -6.62 34.32 -18.02
CA GLU A 148 -7.30 33.07 -18.40
C GLU A 148 -8.09 32.49 -17.22
N VAL A 149 -7.49 32.44 -16.03
CA VAL A 149 -8.14 31.99 -14.79
C VAL A 149 -9.36 32.87 -14.47
N ALA A 150 -9.19 34.19 -14.40
CA ALA A 150 -10.29 35.13 -14.13
C ALA A 150 -11.39 35.09 -15.21
N THR A 151 -11.07 34.69 -16.44
CA THR A 151 -12.06 34.45 -17.50
C THR A 151 -12.83 33.14 -17.30
N ARG A 152 -12.18 32.08 -16.79
CA ARG A 152 -12.85 30.84 -16.37
C ARG A 152 -13.77 31.09 -15.16
N LEU A 153 -13.25 31.72 -14.11
CA LEU A 153 -13.95 31.98 -12.85
C LEU A 153 -15.24 32.81 -13.02
N ARG A 154 -15.27 33.73 -14.01
CA ARG A 154 -16.45 34.57 -14.32
C ARG A 154 -17.74 33.79 -14.65
N ARG A 155 -17.66 32.49 -14.93
CA ARG A 155 -18.82 31.61 -15.17
C ARG A 155 -19.52 31.14 -13.88
N HIS A 156 -18.91 31.36 -12.71
CA HIS A 156 -19.35 30.78 -11.44
C HIS A 156 -19.70 31.88 -10.42
N ARG A 157 -20.71 31.62 -9.60
CA ARG A 157 -21.13 32.54 -8.53
C ARG A 157 -20.05 32.65 -7.46
N VAL A 158 -19.63 33.87 -7.13
CA VAL A 158 -18.80 34.12 -5.94
C VAL A 158 -19.69 34.07 -4.68
N VAL A 159 -19.17 33.48 -3.61
CA VAL A 159 -19.84 33.35 -2.31
C VAL A 159 -18.94 33.96 -1.23
N SER A 160 -19.49 34.83 -0.38
CA SER A 160 -18.75 35.38 0.76
C SER A 160 -18.52 34.29 1.80
N ASP A 161 -17.29 34.15 2.31
CA ASP A 161 -16.90 33.12 3.28
C ASP A 161 -17.73 33.23 4.57
N THR A 162 -18.75 32.37 4.68
CA THR A 162 -19.73 32.37 5.76
C THR A 162 -19.56 31.09 6.59
N PRO A 163 -18.96 31.13 7.79
CA PRO A 163 -18.75 29.95 8.63
C PRO A 163 -20.07 29.48 9.25
N SER A 164 -20.78 28.61 8.54
CA SER A 164 -22.12 28.14 8.92
C SER A 164 -22.07 27.02 9.98
N GLY A 165 -22.19 27.38 11.27
CA GLY A 165 -22.89 26.53 12.25
C GLY A 165 -22.15 26.11 13.52
N ALA A 166 -21.81 27.06 14.40
CA ALA A 166 -21.73 26.82 15.85
C ALA A 166 -22.25 28.05 16.61
N THR A 167 -23.07 27.85 17.64
CA THR A 167 -23.79 28.93 18.35
C THR A 167 -22.93 29.66 19.37
N ALA A 168 -23.23 30.95 19.58
CA ALA A 168 -22.44 31.85 20.40
C ALA A 168 -22.46 31.51 21.90
N SER A 169 -21.28 31.58 22.52
CA SER A 169 -21.06 32.11 23.87
C SER A 169 -19.60 32.53 24.02
N THR A 170 -19.36 33.78 24.40
CA THR A 170 -18.01 34.31 24.65
C THR A 170 -17.80 34.47 26.16
N PRO A 171 -17.09 33.54 26.82
CA PRO A 171 -16.34 33.85 28.02
C PRO A 171 -15.02 34.55 27.67
N ALA A 172 -14.28 35.03 28.68
CA ALA A 172 -13.04 35.79 28.50
C ALA A 172 -11.93 34.97 27.80
N ALA A 173 -10.96 35.68 27.21
CA ALA A 173 -9.84 35.08 26.50
C ALA A 173 -9.06 34.09 27.40
N PRO A 174 -8.90 32.81 27.00
CA PRO A 174 -8.12 31.85 27.77
C PRO A 174 -6.62 32.19 27.72
N GLN A 175 -5.89 31.74 28.73
CA GLN A 175 -4.43 31.95 28.82
C GLN A 175 -3.72 31.05 27.80
N THR A 176 -3.39 31.62 26.63
CA THR A 176 -2.68 30.89 25.56
C THR A 176 -1.29 30.48 26.03
N LEU A 177 -0.98 29.18 25.97
CA LEU A 177 0.34 28.65 26.31
C LEU A 177 1.42 29.31 25.44
N SER A 178 2.50 29.82 26.05
CA SER A 178 3.49 30.62 25.32
C SER A 178 4.43 29.75 24.46
N ALA A 179 4.86 30.29 23.31
CA ALA A 179 5.84 29.64 22.45
C ALA A 179 7.18 29.35 23.17
N HIS A 180 7.55 30.16 24.16
CA HIS A 180 8.73 29.92 25.00
C HIS A 180 8.58 28.68 25.88
N LYS A 181 7.42 28.50 26.53
CA LYS A 181 7.08 27.31 27.32
C LYS A 181 7.08 26.04 26.45
N LEU A 182 6.60 26.13 25.20
CA LEU A 182 6.68 25.03 24.23
C LEU A 182 8.12 24.66 23.85
N SER A 183 9.03 25.64 23.69
CA SER A 183 10.47 25.37 23.48
C SER A 183 11.08 24.66 24.69
N GLN A 184 10.87 25.21 25.89
CA GLN A 184 11.36 24.64 27.15
C GLN A 184 10.91 23.17 27.34
N ILE A 185 9.63 22.88 27.12
CA ILE A 185 9.09 21.52 27.17
C ILE A 185 9.77 20.62 26.13
N THR A 186 9.96 21.10 24.90
CA THR A 186 10.61 20.32 23.83
C THR A 186 12.08 20.03 24.15
N GLU A 187 12.80 20.98 24.75
CA GLU A 187 14.18 20.83 25.20
C GLU A 187 14.30 19.82 26.36
N LEU A 188 13.40 19.90 27.36
CA LEU A 188 13.31 18.95 28.48
C LEU A 188 12.97 17.53 28.01
N LEU A 189 11.98 17.37 27.12
CA LEU A 189 11.60 16.10 26.50
C LEU A 189 12.77 15.48 25.72
N THR A 190 13.54 16.31 25.01
CA THR A 190 14.73 15.86 24.28
C THR A 190 15.87 15.46 25.24
N GLU A 191 16.08 16.17 26.35
CA GLU A 191 17.09 15.77 27.34
C GLU A 191 16.70 14.52 28.12
N PHE A 192 15.43 14.36 28.48
CA PHE A 192 14.87 13.14 29.06
C PHE A 192 15.09 11.94 28.13
N SER A 193 14.72 12.09 26.86
CA SER A 193 14.85 11.03 25.85
C SER A 193 16.31 10.62 25.62
N ARG A 194 17.25 11.58 25.56
CA ARG A 194 18.71 11.29 25.46
C ARG A 194 19.29 10.56 26.68
N ARG A 195 18.60 10.57 27.83
CA ARG A 195 19.07 9.97 29.08
C ARG A 195 18.31 8.67 29.47
N ARG A 196 17.22 8.33 28.77
CA ARG A 196 16.40 7.12 29.02
C ARG A 196 16.71 6.03 27.99
N SER A 197 16.96 4.80 28.44
CA SER A 197 16.93 3.63 27.56
C SER A 197 15.49 3.28 27.21
N GLY A 198 15.08 3.48 25.95
CA GLY A 198 13.72 3.21 25.47
C GLY A 198 13.36 4.08 24.26
N PRO A 199 12.11 4.05 23.78
CA PRO A 199 11.65 4.97 22.75
C PRO A 199 11.68 6.43 23.26
N PRO A 200 11.99 7.40 22.38
CA PRO A 200 11.99 8.82 22.72
C PRO A 200 10.57 9.32 23.07
N ALA A 201 10.48 10.25 24.02
CA ALA A 201 9.22 10.86 24.43
C ALA A 201 9.07 12.22 23.73
N HIS A 202 8.27 12.28 22.66
CA HIS A 202 8.06 13.50 21.86
C HIS A 202 6.92 14.41 22.37
N THR A 203 6.21 13.99 23.42
CA THR A 203 5.12 14.72 24.09
C THR A 203 5.14 14.46 25.60
N LEU A 204 4.50 15.32 26.39
CA LEU A 204 4.30 15.13 27.84
C LEU A 204 3.49 13.85 28.15
N LEU A 205 2.61 13.41 27.24
CA LEU A 205 1.89 12.13 27.34
C LEU A 205 2.83 10.93 27.16
N ALA A 206 3.78 11.00 26.22
CA ALA A 206 4.77 9.94 26.00
C ALA A 206 5.74 9.74 27.17
N VAL A 207 5.91 10.75 28.05
CA VAL A 207 6.65 10.63 29.32
C VAL A 207 5.93 9.74 30.34
N LEU A 208 4.58 9.74 30.29
CA LEU A 208 3.70 8.88 31.10
C LEU A 208 3.45 7.50 30.46
N ASP A 209 4.10 7.22 29.33
CA ASP A 209 3.85 6.09 28.44
C ASP A 209 2.36 6.04 27.97
N LEU A 210 1.84 7.21 27.58
CA LEU A 210 0.49 7.48 27.00
C LEU A 210 0.59 8.17 25.62
N THR A 211 -0.53 8.30 24.92
CA THR A 211 -0.66 9.00 23.62
C THR A 211 -1.77 10.06 23.64
N THR A 212 -1.93 10.86 22.58
CA THR A 212 -3.04 11.84 22.47
C THR A 212 -4.43 11.19 22.55
N ASP A 213 -4.56 9.92 22.15
CA ASP A 213 -5.80 9.14 22.30
C ASP A 213 -6.21 8.95 23.77
N ASN A 214 -5.30 9.15 24.72
CA ASN A 214 -5.54 9.06 26.15
C ASN A 214 -5.79 10.42 26.81
N ALA A 215 -5.66 11.55 26.08
CA ALA A 215 -5.62 12.89 26.69
C ALA A 215 -6.91 13.29 27.43
N ALA A 216 -8.06 12.73 27.03
CA ALA A 216 -9.33 12.93 27.72
C ALA A 216 -9.43 12.16 29.05
N ASP A 217 -8.67 11.08 29.24
CA ASP A 217 -8.69 10.29 30.47
C ASP A 217 -7.77 10.90 31.54
N ARG A 218 -8.29 11.96 32.15
CA ARG A 218 -7.64 12.63 33.29
C ARG A 218 -7.63 11.77 34.57
N GLY A 219 -8.27 10.59 34.56
CA GLY A 219 -8.10 9.57 35.61
C GLY A 219 -6.78 8.82 35.43
N GLU A 220 -6.59 8.21 34.26
CA GLU A 220 -5.35 7.51 33.89
C GLU A 220 -4.12 8.43 33.93
N ILE A 221 -4.23 9.68 33.46
CA ILE A 221 -3.11 10.65 33.53
C ILE A 221 -2.65 10.86 34.98
N ARG A 222 -3.57 11.04 35.95
CA ARG A 222 -3.20 11.16 37.37
C ARG A 222 -2.55 9.88 37.91
N LEU A 223 -3.10 8.71 37.57
CA LEU A 223 -2.55 7.42 37.99
C LEU A 223 -1.10 7.22 37.50
N ARG A 224 -0.82 7.61 36.24
CA ARG A 224 0.55 7.59 35.69
C ARG A 224 1.46 8.63 36.36
N VAL A 225 0.96 9.83 36.64
CA VAL A 225 1.72 10.88 37.36
C VAL A 225 2.13 10.42 38.75
N ASP A 226 1.23 9.82 39.53
CA ASP A 226 1.56 9.33 40.88
C ASP A 226 2.53 8.13 40.84
N GLY A 227 2.34 7.21 39.88
CA GLY A 227 3.29 6.12 39.62
C GLY A 227 4.67 6.60 39.12
N MET A 228 4.74 7.73 38.41
CA MET A 228 5.99 8.37 38.02
C MET A 228 6.64 9.12 39.19
N ARG A 229 5.86 9.83 40.01
CA ARG A 229 6.33 10.46 41.26
C ARG A 229 6.91 9.48 42.26
N HIS A 230 6.37 8.26 42.34
CA HIS A 230 6.94 7.21 43.17
C HIS A 230 8.35 6.85 42.67
N ARG A 231 8.48 6.48 41.39
CA ARG A 231 9.77 6.18 40.73
C ARG A 231 10.77 7.34 40.80
N ALA A 232 10.31 8.59 40.70
CA ALA A 232 11.15 9.78 40.77
C ALA A 232 11.83 9.96 42.14
N ARG A 233 11.19 9.52 43.23
CA ARG A 233 11.77 9.56 44.59
C ARG A 233 12.90 8.54 44.76
N GLU A 234 12.81 7.41 44.07
CA GLU A 234 13.82 6.34 44.04
C GLU A 234 15.04 6.70 43.18
N LEU A 235 14.92 7.66 42.25
CA LEU A 235 16.05 8.14 41.46
C LEU A 235 17.09 8.87 42.35
N PRO A 236 18.40 8.60 42.17
CA PRO A 236 19.47 9.36 42.80
C PRO A 236 19.39 10.86 42.48
N ALA A 237 19.88 11.69 43.41
CA ALA A 237 19.99 13.13 43.19
C ALA A 237 20.95 13.42 42.01
N GLY A 238 20.44 14.12 40.99
CA GLY A 238 21.19 14.41 39.76
C GLY A 238 20.28 14.91 38.63
N ARG A 239 20.88 15.23 37.48
CA ARG A 239 20.17 15.90 36.37
C ARG A 239 18.96 15.12 35.85
N MET A 240 19.00 13.78 35.82
CA MET A 240 17.84 12.98 35.38
C MET A 240 16.61 13.19 36.28
N ARG A 241 16.81 13.17 37.60
CA ARG A 241 15.74 13.43 38.57
C ARG A 241 15.20 14.86 38.44
N ALA A 242 16.08 15.85 38.29
CA ALA A 242 15.65 17.23 38.04
C ALA A 242 14.80 17.36 36.77
N ILE A 243 15.17 16.73 35.65
CA ILE A 243 14.34 16.74 34.42
C ILE A 243 12.97 16.07 34.67
N VAL A 244 12.93 14.97 35.43
CA VAL A 244 11.68 14.29 35.79
C VAL A 244 10.79 15.17 36.68
N ASP A 245 11.37 15.84 37.67
CA ASP A 245 10.64 16.73 38.57
C ASP A 245 10.07 17.96 37.82
N GLU A 246 10.84 18.58 36.91
CA GLU A 246 10.36 19.67 36.03
C GLU A 246 9.28 19.19 35.05
N LEU A 247 9.46 18.05 34.38
CA LEU A 247 8.45 17.48 33.47
C LEU A 247 7.15 17.11 34.22
N LEU A 248 7.23 16.70 35.48
CA LEU A 248 6.04 16.45 36.31
C LEU A 248 5.30 17.74 36.66
N ILE A 249 6.01 18.87 36.82
CA ILE A 249 5.38 20.19 36.96
C ILE A 249 4.69 20.59 35.66
N ASP A 250 5.35 20.47 34.51
CA ASP A 250 4.75 20.75 33.19
C ASP A 250 3.51 19.88 32.93
N ILE A 251 3.55 18.59 33.28
CA ILE A 251 2.41 17.66 33.17
C ILE A 251 1.24 18.11 34.05
N GLU A 252 1.49 18.51 35.30
CA GLU A 252 0.41 18.98 36.17
C GLU A 252 -0.17 20.33 35.74
N GLU A 253 0.68 21.26 35.30
CA GLU A 253 0.28 22.59 34.81
C GLU A 253 -0.56 22.51 33.52
N ILE A 254 -0.23 21.59 32.61
CA ILE A 254 -0.77 21.57 31.24
C ILE A 254 -1.78 20.44 31.01
N LEU A 255 -1.47 19.20 31.41
CA LEU A 255 -2.36 18.04 31.19
C LEU A 255 -3.40 17.86 32.31
N LEU A 256 -3.09 18.35 33.52
CA LEU A 256 -4.00 18.33 34.67
C LEU A 256 -4.49 19.72 35.10
N GLY A 257 -4.03 20.79 34.43
CA GLY A 257 -4.55 22.16 34.54
C GLY A 257 -5.83 22.42 33.73
N PRO A 258 -6.17 23.69 33.43
CA PRO A 258 -7.39 24.04 32.70
C PRO A 258 -7.47 23.35 31.33
N VAL A 259 -8.69 22.96 30.90
CA VAL A 259 -8.89 22.18 29.67
C VAL A 259 -8.42 22.97 28.44
N GLU A 260 -8.59 24.29 28.48
CA GLU A 260 -8.17 25.24 27.45
C GLU A 260 -6.64 25.24 27.25
N VAL A 261 -5.89 24.98 28.33
CA VAL A 261 -4.41 24.87 28.31
C VAL A 261 -3.99 23.50 27.80
N THR A 262 -4.71 22.43 28.19
CA THR A 262 -4.53 21.08 27.63
C THR A 262 -4.77 21.07 26.12
N ASP A 263 -5.88 21.65 25.66
CA ASP A 263 -6.26 21.70 24.25
C ASP A 263 -5.29 22.55 23.42
N ALA A 264 -4.82 23.70 23.95
CA ALA A 264 -3.78 24.50 23.29
C ALA A 264 -2.46 23.73 23.13
N TYR A 265 -2.07 22.92 24.13
CA TYR A 265 -0.90 22.04 24.01
C TYR A 265 -1.10 20.95 22.96
N LEU A 266 -2.25 20.25 22.97
CA LEU A 266 -2.58 19.21 21.99
C LEU A 266 -2.68 19.75 20.56
N ALA A 267 -3.19 20.97 20.39
CA ALA A 267 -3.17 21.69 19.11
C ALA A 267 -1.73 21.89 18.63
N SER A 268 -0.84 22.46 19.46
CA SER A 268 0.57 22.68 19.08
C SER A 268 1.34 21.39 18.72
N VAL A 269 1.02 20.26 19.37
CA VAL A 269 1.54 18.93 18.99
C VAL A 269 1.02 18.50 17.63
N THR A 270 -0.28 18.72 17.37
CA THR A 270 -0.92 18.39 16.09
C THR A 270 -0.39 19.25 14.95
N ASP A 271 -0.24 20.56 15.16
CA ASP A 271 0.29 21.52 14.18
C ASP A 271 1.71 21.12 13.75
N ARG A 272 2.60 20.84 14.72
CA ARG A 272 3.97 20.37 14.47
C ARG A 272 4.03 19.12 13.59
N VAL A 273 3.13 18.16 13.81
CA VAL A 273 3.06 16.93 12.99
C VAL A 273 2.39 17.20 11.63
N THR A 274 1.47 18.17 11.57
CA THR A 274 0.84 18.63 10.33
C THR A 274 1.87 19.27 9.39
N GLU A 275 2.73 20.15 9.89
CA GLU A 275 3.81 20.76 9.10
C GLU A 275 4.79 19.73 8.54
N HIS A 276 5.09 18.68 9.30
CA HIS A 276 6.00 17.60 8.89
C HIS A 276 5.39 16.66 7.84
N LEU A 277 4.12 16.25 8.01
CA LEU A 277 3.44 15.30 7.13
C LEU A 277 2.84 15.93 5.87
N ARG A 278 2.36 17.19 5.93
CA ARG A 278 1.75 17.90 4.79
C ARG A 278 2.57 17.84 3.48
N PRO A 279 3.89 18.15 3.45
CA PRO A 279 4.66 18.07 2.21
C PRO A 279 4.83 16.62 1.69
N ARG A 280 4.85 15.63 2.58
CA ARG A 280 5.00 14.20 2.23
C ARG A 280 3.71 13.64 1.63
N ILE A 281 2.58 13.88 2.30
CA ILE A 281 1.25 13.47 1.84
C ILE A 281 0.92 14.16 0.51
N ARG A 282 1.27 15.44 0.35
CA ARG A 282 1.18 16.15 -0.94
C ARG A 282 2.00 15.45 -2.03
N ALA A 283 3.23 15.01 -1.73
CA ALA A 283 4.09 14.36 -2.71
C ALA A 283 3.54 12.99 -3.14
N ALA A 284 3.06 12.16 -2.21
CA ALA A 284 2.45 10.87 -2.52
C ALA A 284 1.20 11.04 -3.41
N ILE A 285 0.26 11.91 -3.01
CA ILE A 285 -0.97 12.17 -3.78
C ILE A 285 -0.66 12.78 -5.16
N LEU A 286 0.36 13.63 -5.28
CA LEU A 286 0.78 14.19 -6.58
C LEU A 286 1.40 13.15 -7.54
N VAL A 287 1.93 12.04 -7.01
CA VAL A 287 2.57 10.97 -7.81
C VAL A 287 1.58 9.86 -8.19
N GLU A 288 0.62 9.53 -7.32
CA GLU A 288 -0.30 8.38 -7.51
C GLU A 288 -1.80 8.75 -7.59
N ASP A 289 -2.15 10.05 -7.57
CA ASP A 289 -3.51 10.61 -7.57
C ASP A 289 -4.40 10.18 -6.36
N ARG A 290 -3.79 9.49 -5.38
CA ARG A 290 -4.36 8.95 -4.15
C ARG A 290 -3.26 8.64 -3.14
N LEU A 291 -3.61 8.31 -1.90
CA LEU A 291 -2.64 7.82 -0.91
C LEU A 291 -2.71 6.29 -0.81
N HIS A 292 -1.68 5.58 -1.30
CA HIS A 292 -1.58 4.12 -1.29
C HIS A 292 -1.50 3.55 0.14
N PRO A 293 -1.95 2.31 0.42
CA PRO A 293 -1.92 1.74 1.76
C PRO A 293 -0.56 1.71 2.44
N ASP A 294 0.51 1.43 1.69
CA ASP A 294 1.88 1.39 2.22
C ASP A 294 2.37 2.79 2.63
N ASP A 295 2.09 3.82 1.82
CA ASP A 295 2.39 5.21 2.15
C ASP A 295 1.55 5.69 3.33
N HIS A 296 0.25 5.37 3.36
CA HIS A 296 -0.60 5.67 4.51
C HIS A 296 -0.07 5.01 5.80
N GLN A 297 0.40 3.77 5.74
CA GLN A 297 1.01 3.09 6.89
C GLN A 297 2.34 3.74 7.29
N PHE A 298 3.18 4.14 6.34
CA PHE A 298 4.41 4.89 6.61
C PHE A 298 4.12 6.23 7.31
N MET A 299 3.18 7.04 6.78
CA MET A 299 2.78 8.30 7.41
C MET A 299 2.15 8.08 8.79
N LEU A 300 1.42 6.97 8.98
CA LEU A 300 0.82 6.60 10.27
C LEU A 300 1.87 6.27 11.33
N ASP A 301 2.94 5.57 10.96
CA ASP A 301 4.02 5.26 11.91
C ASP A 301 4.93 6.48 12.15
N GLU A 302 5.23 7.30 11.13
CA GLU A 302 5.95 8.58 11.30
C GLU A 302 5.17 9.57 12.20
N ALA A 303 3.83 9.60 12.08
CA ALA A 303 2.96 10.38 12.98
C ALA A 303 3.02 9.89 14.45
N ARG A 304 3.16 8.57 14.65
CA ARG A 304 3.22 7.93 15.98
C ARG A 304 4.59 8.12 16.62
N GLU A 305 5.68 8.06 15.85
CA GLU A 305 7.02 8.42 16.33
C GLU A 305 7.07 9.87 16.82
N LEU A 306 6.40 10.80 16.11
CA LEU A 306 6.27 12.21 16.55
C LEU A 306 5.29 12.44 17.72
N GLY A 307 4.62 11.38 18.20
CA GLY A 307 3.89 11.35 19.47
C GLY A 307 2.36 11.41 19.39
N LEU A 308 1.74 11.28 18.21
CA LEU A 308 0.28 11.17 18.09
C LEU A 308 -0.24 9.76 18.45
N GLY A 309 -1.46 9.71 18.99
CA GLY A 309 -2.23 8.47 19.10
C GLY A 309 -2.68 7.94 17.73
N THR A 310 -2.97 6.64 17.62
CA THR A 310 -3.33 5.99 16.36
C THR A 310 -4.64 6.53 15.76
N ARG A 311 -5.62 6.92 16.59
CA ARG A 311 -6.89 7.50 16.11
C ARG A 311 -6.71 8.97 15.70
N ASP A 312 -5.94 9.76 16.44
CA ASP A 312 -5.62 11.14 16.02
C ASP A 312 -4.72 11.19 14.78
N ALA A 313 -3.70 10.33 14.68
CA ALA A 313 -2.83 10.24 13.51
C ALA A 313 -3.61 9.93 12.22
N ARG A 314 -4.51 8.93 12.25
CA ARG A 314 -5.39 8.63 11.10
C ARG A 314 -6.31 9.79 10.76
N ARG A 315 -6.89 10.45 11.77
CA ARG A 315 -7.72 11.65 11.57
C ARG A 315 -6.92 12.77 10.90
N LEU A 316 -5.69 13.02 11.35
CA LEU A 316 -4.81 14.04 10.78
C LEU A 316 -4.43 13.71 9.33
N ILE A 317 -3.96 12.49 9.05
CA ILE A 317 -3.57 12.07 7.70
C ILE A 317 -4.76 12.16 6.74
N ALA A 318 -5.96 11.71 7.15
CA ALA A 318 -7.18 11.86 6.36
C ALA A 318 -7.59 13.33 6.14
N THR A 319 -7.35 14.20 7.13
CA THR A 319 -7.60 15.65 7.01
C THR A 319 -6.66 16.28 5.99
N ILE A 320 -5.35 15.99 6.07
CA ILE A 320 -4.34 16.49 5.13
C ILE A 320 -4.58 15.93 3.72
N ALA A 321 -4.90 14.65 3.57
CA ALA A 321 -5.21 14.06 2.26
C ALA A 321 -6.41 14.77 1.60
N ALA A 322 -7.43 15.10 2.40
CA ALA A 322 -8.58 15.90 1.96
C ALA A 322 -8.29 17.40 1.71
N GLU A 323 -7.10 17.94 2.06
CA GLU A 323 -6.66 19.28 1.61
C GLU A 323 -6.20 19.28 0.13
N TYR A 324 -5.90 18.08 -0.38
CA TYR A 324 -5.37 17.79 -1.72
C TYR A 324 -6.31 16.91 -2.57
N ASP A 325 -7.54 16.68 -2.10
CA ASP A 325 -8.58 15.86 -2.72
C ASP A 325 -8.21 14.37 -2.95
N GLY A 326 -7.07 13.91 -2.42
CA GLY A 326 -6.65 12.51 -2.50
C GLY A 326 -7.42 11.64 -1.51
N ALA A 327 -8.05 10.58 -2.01
CA ALA A 327 -8.59 9.54 -1.15
C ALA A 327 -7.45 8.76 -0.47
N VAL A 328 -7.62 8.44 0.82
CA VAL A 328 -6.84 7.38 1.46
C VAL A 328 -7.39 6.06 0.94
N GLU A 329 -6.58 5.29 0.22
CA GLU A 329 -6.91 3.91 -0.09
C GLU A 329 -6.73 3.10 1.20
N GLU A 330 -7.84 2.82 1.89
CA GLU A 330 -7.83 1.76 2.89
C GLU A 330 -7.49 0.44 2.17
N PRO A 331 -6.48 -0.33 2.60
CA PRO A 331 -6.14 -1.58 1.94
C PRO A 331 -7.35 -2.50 1.95
N SER A 332 -7.73 -3.02 0.77
CA SER A 332 -8.81 -4.00 0.63
C SER A 332 -8.60 -5.13 1.64
N PRO A 333 -9.50 -5.29 2.63
CA PRO A 333 -9.23 -6.18 3.75
C PRO A 333 -9.24 -7.63 3.28
N PRO A 334 -8.32 -8.50 3.78
CA PRO A 334 -8.59 -9.93 3.75
C PRO A 334 -9.93 -10.18 4.44
N PRO A 335 -10.80 -11.05 3.90
CA PRO A 335 -12.25 -10.89 3.90
C PRO A 335 -12.88 -10.68 5.29
N ALA A 336 -13.06 -9.40 5.67
CA ALA A 336 -13.69 -9.00 6.94
C ALA A 336 -14.23 -7.55 6.90
N ALA A 337 -15.47 -7.40 7.39
CA ALA A 337 -16.03 -6.21 8.06
C ALA A 337 -15.91 -4.82 7.37
N THR A 338 -16.80 -4.54 6.42
CA THR A 338 -17.23 -3.16 6.13
C THR A 338 -18.22 -2.64 7.18
N SER A 339 -18.26 -1.33 7.42
CA SER A 339 -19.33 -0.66 8.17
C SER A 339 -19.40 0.84 7.86
N PRO A 340 -20.28 1.28 6.94
CA PRO A 340 -20.58 2.70 6.72
C PRO A 340 -21.65 3.21 7.72
N THR A 341 -21.59 4.50 8.06
CA THR A 341 -22.59 5.23 8.89
C THR A 341 -22.37 6.74 8.60
N SER A 342 -23.05 7.40 7.63
CA SER A 342 -24.46 7.89 7.62
C SER A 342 -24.64 9.20 8.42
N THR A 343 -25.70 10.05 8.36
CA THR A 343 -26.91 10.28 7.52
C THR A 343 -27.53 11.60 8.04
N PRO A 344 -27.96 12.61 7.23
CA PRO A 344 -29.28 12.65 6.55
C PRO A 344 -29.30 13.47 5.21
N PRO A 345 -30.44 13.81 4.55
CA PRO A 345 -31.85 13.44 4.79
C PRO A 345 -32.58 12.66 3.66
N ALA A 346 -33.80 12.23 3.98
CA ALA A 346 -34.74 11.34 3.24
C ALA A 346 -35.58 12.06 2.14
N PRO A 347 -36.55 11.42 1.41
CA PRO A 347 -37.15 10.06 1.49
C PRO A 347 -37.24 9.33 0.10
N PRO A 348 -38.06 8.27 -0.18
CA PRO A 348 -38.97 7.43 0.64
C PRO A 348 -38.90 5.87 0.45
N ALA A 349 -39.38 5.16 1.48
CA ALA A 349 -40.04 3.82 1.52
C ALA A 349 -39.70 2.66 0.52
N ALA A 350 -39.07 1.58 1.02
CA ALA A 350 -39.24 0.19 0.54
C ALA A 350 -38.68 -0.88 1.53
N ALA A 351 -39.29 -2.07 1.59
CA ALA A 351 -38.79 -3.36 2.12
C ALA A 351 -38.31 -3.47 3.61
N PRO A 352 -38.32 -4.67 4.23
CA PRO A 352 -37.69 -4.92 5.53
C PRO A 352 -36.17 -5.11 5.36
N GLU A 353 -35.37 -4.30 6.06
CA GLU A 353 -33.91 -4.25 5.88
C GLU A 353 -33.15 -5.33 6.68
N SER A 354 -32.06 -5.83 6.10
CA SER A 354 -31.15 -6.83 6.70
C SER A 354 -30.31 -6.32 7.89
N GLY A 355 -30.54 -5.09 8.35
CA GLY A 355 -29.84 -4.48 9.49
C GLY A 355 -30.39 -4.86 10.87
N ASP A 356 -31.66 -5.28 10.98
CA ASP A 356 -32.31 -5.52 12.28
C ASP A 356 -31.68 -6.69 13.05
N TRP A 357 -31.50 -7.86 12.40
CA TRP A 357 -30.85 -9.01 13.06
C TRP A 357 -29.39 -8.71 13.42
N GLN A 358 -28.69 -7.91 12.61
CA GLN A 358 -27.31 -7.48 12.88
C GLN A 358 -27.20 -6.50 14.06
N ARG A 359 -28.24 -5.71 14.34
CA ARG A 359 -28.32 -4.91 15.57
C ARG A 359 -28.49 -5.82 16.78
N GLU A 360 -29.47 -6.72 16.75
CA GLU A 360 -29.75 -7.61 17.89
C GLU A 360 -28.59 -8.59 18.17
N LEU A 361 -27.90 -9.08 17.14
CA LEU A 361 -26.70 -9.91 17.30
C LEU A 361 -25.50 -9.12 17.88
N ARG A 362 -25.33 -7.85 17.53
CA ARG A 362 -24.34 -6.97 18.16
C ARG A 362 -24.66 -6.74 19.65
N SER A 363 -25.94 -6.56 19.98
CA SER A 363 -26.42 -6.48 21.36
C SER A 363 -26.20 -7.78 22.13
N ALA A 364 -26.44 -8.96 21.52
CA ALA A 364 -26.14 -10.26 22.12
C ALA A 364 -24.65 -10.42 22.45
N ARG A 365 -23.77 -10.11 21.48
CA ARG A 365 -22.31 -10.09 21.68
C ARG A 365 -21.86 -9.04 22.70
N GLN A 366 -22.64 -7.98 22.97
CA GLN A 366 -22.35 -7.03 24.06
C GLN A 366 -22.81 -7.56 25.43
N ALA A 367 -23.93 -8.28 25.48
CA ALA A 367 -24.44 -8.90 26.71
C ALA A 367 -23.50 -10.03 27.21
N LEU A 368 -22.94 -10.86 26.31
CA LEU A 368 -21.92 -11.84 26.67
C LEU A 368 -20.67 -11.19 27.29
N ARG A 369 -20.12 -10.15 26.65
CA ARG A 369 -18.99 -9.37 27.18
C ARG A 369 -19.28 -8.64 28.50
N LYS A 370 -20.55 -8.55 28.91
CA LYS A 370 -21.00 -8.00 30.20
C LYS A 370 -21.38 -9.09 31.22
N GLY A 371 -21.11 -10.36 30.94
CA GLY A 371 -21.44 -11.48 31.82
C GLY A 371 -22.95 -11.78 31.94
N ARG A 372 -23.75 -11.44 30.92
CA ARG A 372 -25.22 -11.59 30.93
C ARG A 372 -25.72 -12.56 29.86
N PRO A 373 -25.47 -13.87 30.02
CA PRO A 373 -25.76 -14.84 28.97
C PRO A 373 -27.27 -15.06 28.72
N GLU A 374 -28.14 -14.88 29.72
CA GLU A 374 -29.59 -14.86 29.45
C GLU A 374 -30.00 -13.70 28.51
N GLU A 375 -29.45 -12.50 28.75
CA GLU A 375 -29.76 -11.32 27.95
C GLU A 375 -29.25 -11.51 26.52
N ALA A 376 -28.08 -12.13 26.36
CA ALA A 376 -27.56 -12.57 25.07
C ALA A 376 -28.49 -13.58 24.38
N ARG A 377 -28.93 -14.64 25.08
CA ARG A 377 -29.83 -15.67 24.53
C ARG A 377 -31.17 -15.08 24.07
N ARG A 378 -31.74 -14.15 24.85
CA ARG A 378 -32.95 -13.39 24.47
C ARG A 378 -32.73 -12.54 23.20
N ARG A 379 -31.58 -11.88 23.09
CA ARG A 379 -31.20 -11.09 21.89
C ARG A 379 -30.93 -11.96 20.67
N CYS A 380 -30.33 -13.15 20.81
CA CYS A 380 -30.18 -14.10 19.71
C CYS A 380 -31.54 -14.60 19.19
N ALA A 381 -32.52 -14.86 20.06
CA ALA A 381 -33.87 -15.22 19.62
C ALA A 381 -34.56 -14.08 18.82
N GLN A 382 -34.37 -12.83 19.25
CA GLN A 382 -34.86 -11.65 18.52
C GLN A 382 -34.13 -11.47 17.17
N ALA A 383 -32.81 -11.68 17.13
CA ALA A 383 -32.05 -11.69 15.89
C ALA A 383 -32.54 -12.80 14.94
N ARG A 384 -32.84 -14.00 15.44
CA ARG A 384 -33.34 -15.12 14.63
C ARG A 384 -34.70 -14.80 14.01
N ALA A 385 -35.61 -14.19 14.76
CA ALA A 385 -36.90 -13.74 14.25
C ALA A 385 -36.78 -12.64 13.17
N ALA A 386 -35.76 -11.77 13.26
CA ALA A 386 -35.48 -10.73 12.28
C ALA A 386 -34.63 -11.19 11.08
N ALA A 387 -34.02 -12.37 11.15
CA ALA A 387 -33.18 -12.94 10.08
C ALA A 387 -33.99 -13.77 9.06
N GLY A 388 -35.16 -14.28 9.45
CA GLY A 388 -35.94 -15.20 8.61
C GLY A 388 -35.15 -16.46 8.26
N ASP A 389 -35.20 -16.85 7.00
CA ASP A 389 -34.58 -18.08 6.49
C ASP A 389 -33.13 -17.91 5.96
N ASP A 390 -32.47 -16.75 6.17
CA ASP A 390 -31.09 -16.53 5.69
C ASP A 390 -30.11 -17.52 6.37
N PRO A 391 -29.55 -18.51 5.63
CA PRO A 391 -28.72 -19.55 6.22
C PRO A 391 -27.36 -19.03 6.70
N THR A 392 -26.96 -17.82 6.33
CA THR A 392 -25.73 -17.16 6.79
C THR A 392 -25.98 -16.34 8.04
N ALA A 393 -27.09 -15.60 8.11
CA ALA A 393 -27.52 -14.94 9.34
C ALA A 393 -27.77 -15.95 10.46
N LEU A 394 -28.54 -17.01 10.17
CA LEU A 394 -28.85 -18.07 11.15
C LEU A 394 -27.58 -18.70 11.74
N ARG A 395 -26.61 -19.09 10.91
CA ARG A 395 -25.30 -19.62 11.38
C ARG A 395 -24.54 -18.65 12.29
N GLN A 396 -24.58 -17.34 12.00
CA GLN A 396 -23.92 -16.33 12.83
C GLN A 396 -24.64 -16.04 14.16
N ILE A 397 -25.96 -16.23 14.20
CA ILE A 397 -26.80 -16.08 15.38
C ILE A 397 -26.64 -17.29 16.30
N ASP A 398 -26.68 -18.50 15.74
CA ASP A 398 -26.58 -19.74 16.50
C ASP A 398 -25.22 -19.90 17.17
N ALA A 399 -24.12 -19.54 16.50
CA ALA A 399 -22.78 -19.54 17.13
C ALA A 399 -22.70 -18.68 18.41
N VAL A 400 -23.46 -17.58 18.48
CA VAL A 400 -23.53 -16.69 19.67
C VAL A 400 -24.58 -17.20 20.68
N ALA A 401 -25.63 -17.88 20.22
CA ALA A 401 -26.58 -18.56 21.10
C ALA A 401 -25.94 -19.75 21.84
N ASP A 402 -25.10 -20.53 21.17
CA ASP A 402 -24.34 -21.64 21.74
C ASP A 402 -23.27 -21.16 22.74
N GLU A 403 -22.67 -20.00 22.50
CA GLU A 403 -21.79 -19.32 23.47
C GLU A 403 -22.57 -18.86 24.71
N ALA A 404 -23.77 -18.29 24.52
CA ALA A 404 -24.66 -17.92 25.62
C ALA A 404 -25.10 -19.13 26.45
N GLN A 405 -25.47 -20.25 25.80
CA GLN A 405 -25.94 -21.44 26.49
C GLN A 405 -24.82 -22.09 27.30
N ARG A 406 -23.64 -22.32 26.71
CA ARG A 406 -22.46 -22.83 27.45
C ARG A 406 -22.10 -21.98 28.67
N THR A 407 -22.31 -20.66 28.60
CA THR A 407 -22.07 -19.74 29.71
C THR A 407 -23.14 -19.86 30.81
N LEU A 408 -24.39 -20.22 30.49
CA LEU A 408 -25.45 -20.53 31.48
C LEU A 408 -25.20 -21.89 32.14
N ASP A 409 -24.84 -22.90 31.35
CA ASP A 409 -24.58 -24.25 31.83
C ASP A 409 -23.40 -24.26 32.81
N ALA A 410 -22.31 -23.54 32.47
CA ALA A 410 -21.15 -23.35 33.35
C ALA A 410 -21.42 -22.48 34.60
N ALA A 411 -22.51 -21.71 34.62
CA ALA A 411 -22.92 -20.88 35.76
C ALA A 411 -23.90 -21.60 36.71
N THR A 412 -24.33 -22.82 36.38
CA THR A 412 -25.26 -23.61 37.20
C THR A 412 -24.46 -24.57 38.09
N PRO A 413 -24.36 -24.34 39.42
CA PRO A 413 -23.62 -25.25 40.30
C PRO A 413 -24.37 -26.60 40.43
N PRO A 414 -23.64 -27.73 40.52
CA PRO A 414 -24.25 -29.04 40.74
C PRO A 414 -24.83 -29.15 42.16
N PRO A 415 -25.94 -29.88 42.36
CA PRO A 415 -26.51 -30.12 43.68
C PRO A 415 -25.63 -31.04 44.54
N GLU A 416 -25.68 -30.83 45.86
CA GLU A 416 -24.89 -31.51 46.88
C GLU A 416 -25.34 -32.98 47.11
N PRO A 417 -24.42 -33.94 47.38
CA PRO A 417 -24.75 -35.37 47.30
C PRO A 417 -25.38 -35.98 48.56
N ALA A 418 -26.39 -36.83 48.35
CA ALA A 418 -26.94 -37.77 49.33
C ALA A 418 -26.26 -39.17 49.21
N PRO A 419 -26.26 -40.01 50.27
CA PRO A 419 -25.42 -41.22 50.32
C PRO A 419 -25.88 -42.36 49.39
N ALA A 420 -24.90 -43.10 48.88
CA ALA A 420 -25.07 -44.13 47.85
C ALA A 420 -25.57 -45.50 48.38
N PRO A 421 -26.23 -46.27 47.51
CA PRO A 421 -26.08 -47.72 47.49
C PRO A 421 -25.78 -48.29 46.10
N GLY A 422 -24.74 -49.14 46.01
CA GLY A 422 -24.47 -50.03 44.87
C GLY A 422 -23.76 -49.40 43.66
N PRO A 423 -22.64 -49.96 43.17
CA PRO A 423 -21.97 -49.49 41.95
C PRO A 423 -22.66 -50.02 40.67
N PRO A 424 -23.19 -49.16 39.78
CA PRO A 424 -23.51 -49.53 38.41
C PRO A 424 -22.21 -49.69 37.58
N PRO A 425 -22.25 -50.22 36.35
CA PRO A 425 -21.06 -50.39 35.53
C PRO A 425 -20.36 -49.06 35.25
N ALA A 426 -19.03 -49.08 35.19
CA ALA A 426 -18.21 -47.91 34.89
C ALA A 426 -18.71 -47.24 33.60
N ALA A 427 -19.10 -45.96 33.70
CA ALA A 427 -19.50 -45.16 32.55
C ALA A 427 -18.37 -45.20 31.52
N SER A 428 -18.69 -45.65 30.31
CA SER A 428 -17.67 -45.88 29.28
C SER A 428 -17.05 -44.55 28.87
N ALA A 429 -15.86 -44.26 29.39
CA ALA A 429 -14.98 -43.29 28.76
C ALA A 429 -14.82 -43.71 27.29
N GLU A 430 -15.11 -42.80 26.36
CA GLU A 430 -14.99 -43.13 24.94
C GLU A 430 -13.57 -43.63 24.68
N PRO A 431 -13.40 -44.83 24.10
CA PRO A 431 -12.06 -45.39 23.91
C PRO A 431 -11.24 -44.45 23.03
N ARG A 432 -9.97 -44.23 23.41
CA ARG A 432 -9.01 -43.46 22.62
C ARG A 432 -9.12 -43.89 21.15
N PRO A 433 -9.28 -42.97 20.19
CA PRO A 433 -9.38 -43.35 18.78
C PRO A 433 -8.13 -44.14 18.38
N ALA A 434 -8.31 -45.22 17.64
CA ALA A 434 -7.20 -46.03 17.15
C ALA A 434 -6.30 -45.19 16.22
N ALA A 435 -5.01 -45.48 16.20
CA ALA A 435 -4.10 -44.85 15.23
C ALA A 435 -4.48 -45.23 13.78
N PRO A 436 -4.28 -44.34 12.80
CA PRO A 436 -4.32 -44.74 11.39
C PRO A 436 -3.15 -45.68 11.06
N SER A 437 -3.24 -46.42 9.96
CA SER A 437 -2.20 -47.36 9.49
C SER A 437 -1.59 -46.93 8.16
N GLN A 438 -0.51 -47.62 7.73
CA GLN A 438 0.08 -47.48 6.39
C GLN A 438 0.38 -46.04 5.93
N VAL A 439 0.96 -45.19 6.79
CA VAL A 439 1.37 -43.84 6.39
C VAL A 439 2.45 -43.91 5.30
N ARG A 440 2.19 -43.32 4.14
CA ARG A 440 3.12 -43.16 3.01
C ARG A 440 3.34 -41.67 2.73
N ALA A 441 4.46 -41.35 2.10
CA ALA A 441 4.76 -40.03 1.57
C ALA A 441 5.42 -40.20 0.21
N GLU A 442 4.88 -39.54 -0.81
CA GLU A 442 5.25 -39.72 -2.22
C GLU A 442 5.36 -38.35 -2.89
N ALA A 443 6.39 -38.14 -3.73
CA ALA A 443 6.57 -36.88 -4.44
C ALA A 443 5.69 -36.82 -5.69
N VAL A 444 4.79 -35.83 -5.77
CA VAL A 444 3.83 -35.66 -6.87
C VAL A 444 3.76 -34.17 -7.25
N ASP A 445 4.00 -33.86 -8.52
CA ASP A 445 3.85 -32.54 -9.13
C ASP A 445 4.49 -31.37 -8.33
N GLY A 446 5.69 -31.61 -7.80
CA GLY A 446 6.46 -30.63 -7.03
C GLY A 446 6.15 -30.56 -5.53
N THR A 447 5.16 -31.33 -5.06
CA THR A 447 4.74 -31.43 -3.65
C THR A 447 4.98 -32.84 -3.09
N VAL A 448 4.80 -33.03 -1.78
CA VAL A 448 4.83 -34.36 -1.14
C VAL A 448 3.43 -34.75 -0.68
N ARG A 449 2.79 -35.68 -1.39
CA ARG A 449 1.50 -36.25 -1.01
C ARG A 449 1.70 -37.26 0.11
N VAL A 450 1.14 -36.97 1.28
CA VAL A 450 1.11 -37.87 2.43
C VAL A 450 -0.24 -38.59 2.43
N SER A 451 -0.27 -39.92 2.54
CA SER A 451 -1.49 -40.72 2.56
C SER A 451 -1.45 -41.80 3.63
N TRP A 452 -2.61 -42.26 4.10
CA TRP A 452 -2.72 -43.28 5.16
C TRP A 452 -4.03 -44.06 5.07
N GLU A 453 -4.07 -45.23 5.70
CA GLU A 453 -5.33 -45.95 5.94
C GLU A 453 -6.10 -45.27 7.08
N PRO A 454 -7.43 -45.10 6.95
CA PRO A 454 -8.23 -44.46 7.99
C PRO A 454 -8.26 -45.28 9.28
N SER A 455 -8.35 -44.58 10.41
CA SER A 455 -8.62 -45.22 11.71
C SER A 455 -9.96 -45.96 11.68
N PRO A 456 -10.06 -47.16 12.27
CA PRO A 456 -11.35 -47.85 12.46
C PRO A 456 -12.28 -47.14 13.46
N SER A 457 -11.81 -46.08 14.14
CA SER A 457 -12.64 -45.25 15.02
C SER A 457 -13.43 -44.20 14.22
N ALA A 458 -14.75 -44.34 14.16
CA ALA A 458 -15.62 -43.39 13.48
C ALA A 458 -15.56 -41.98 14.10
N GLY A 459 -15.74 -40.94 13.26
CA GLY A 459 -15.80 -39.54 13.70
C GLY A 459 -14.45 -38.91 14.05
N VAL A 460 -13.34 -39.41 13.49
CA VAL A 460 -12.01 -38.82 13.66
C VAL A 460 -11.68 -37.76 12.59
N SER A 461 -10.78 -36.85 12.94
CA SER A 461 -10.02 -36.02 12.00
C SER A 461 -8.52 -36.26 12.21
N TYR A 462 -7.71 -36.12 11.16
CA TYR A 462 -6.28 -36.39 11.18
C TYR A 462 -5.48 -35.09 11.27
N ARG A 463 -4.40 -35.11 12.06
CA ARG A 463 -3.35 -34.09 12.08
C ARG A 463 -2.11 -34.68 11.41
N VAL A 464 -1.56 -33.98 10.42
CA VAL A 464 -0.32 -34.35 9.72
C VAL A 464 0.80 -33.42 10.16
N THR A 465 1.91 -33.99 10.63
CA THR A 465 3.08 -33.25 11.12
C THR A 465 4.33 -33.76 10.40
N ARG A 466 5.03 -32.87 9.69
CA ARG A 466 6.34 -33.15 9.11
C ARG A 466 7.40 -33.13 10.20
N VAL A 467 8.30 -34.10 10.18
CA VAL A 467 9.52 -34.16 10.98
C VAL A 467 10.70 -34.05 10.01
N GLU A 468 11.37 -32.90 10.06
CA GLU A 468 12.57 -32.67 9.25
C GLU A 468 13.78 -33.47 9.80
N PRO A 469 14.81 -33.78 8.99
CA PRO A 469 15.99 -34.54 9.44
C PRO A 469 16.78 -33.92 10.59
N ASN A 470 16.55 -32.64 10.88
CA ASN A 470 17.09 -31.88 12.02
C ASN A 470 16.28 -32.09 13.33
N GLY A 471 15.22 -32.92 13.31
CA GLY A 471 14.30 -33.16 14.43
C GLY A 471 13.18 -32.11 14.59
N ARG A 472 13.14 -31.08 13.75
CA ARG A 472 12.14 -30.00 13.80
C ARG A 472 10.78 -30.54 13.32
N ARG A 473 9.77 -30.42 14.18
CA ARG A 473 8.37 -30.76 13.87
C ARG A 473 7.60 -29.54 13.38
N GLN A 474 6.93 -29.66 12.24
CA GLN A 474 6.04 -28.64 11.67
C GLN A 474 4.70 -29.27 11.31
N VAL A 475 3.58 -28.68 11.74
CA VAL A 475 2.25 -29.15 11.33
C VAL A 475 2.01 -28.73 9.89
N VAL A 476 1.72 -29.70 9.02
CA VAL A 476 1.39 -29.45 7.61
C VAL A 476 -0.07 -29.05 7.48
N GLY A 477 -0.95 -29.78 8.19
CA GLY A 477 -2.37 -29.45 8.22
C GLY A 477 -3.20 -30.38 9.09
N ARG A 478 -4.52 -30.21 8.99
CA ARG A 478 -5.54 -31.11 9.56
C ARG A 478 -6.61 -31.36 8.50
N THR A 479 -7.08 -32.59 8.38
CA THR A 479 -8.10 -33.00 7.40
C THR A 479 -8.96 -34.14 7.94
N SER A 480 -10.19 -34.28 7.45
CA SER A 480 -11.03 -35.48 7.64
C SER A 480 -10.76 -36.57 6.59
N GLU A 481 -10.05 -36.22 5.51
CA GLU A 481 -9.66 -37.13 4.43
C GLU A 481 -8.44 -37.96 4.81
N THR A 482 -8.08 -38.94 3.97
CA THR A 482 -6.97 -39.89 4.20
C THR A 482 -5.70 -39.54 3.41
N ALA A 483 -5.61 -38.33 2.89
CA ALA A 483 -4.42 -37.78 2.24
C ALA A 483 -4.30 -36.26 2.50
N LEU A 484 -3.08 -35.72 2.38
CA LEU A 484 -2.78 -34.30 2.48
C LEU A 484 -1.46 -33.98 1.76
N ASP A 485 -1.42 -32.89 1.00
CA ASP A 485 -0.26 -32.49 0.20
C ASP A 485 0.61 -31.46 0.94
N ASP A 486 1.89 -31.77 1.15
CA ASP A 486 2.89 -30.83 1.69
C ASP A 486 3.63 -30.14 0.53
N GLY A 487 3.15 -28.95 0.14
CA GLY A 487 3.88 -28.04 -0.75
C GLY A 487 5.00 -27.25 -0.08
N GLY A 488 5.21 -27.42 1.23
CA GLY A 488 6.29 -26.82 2.01
C GLY A 488 7.57 -27.66 2.02
N VAL A 489 7.62 -28.74 1.24
CA VAL A 489 8.82 -29.50 0.88
C VAL A 489 8.85 -29.56 -0.64
N GLY A 490 9.96 -29.14 -1.26
CA GLY A 490 10.18 -29.37 -2.69
C GLY A 490 10.43 -30.86 -2.99
N THR A 491 10.92 -31.17 -4.18
CA THR A 491 11.25 -32.54 -4.62
C THR A 491 12.53 -33.11 -3.96
N ALA A 492 12.67 -32.95 -2.64
CA ALA A 492 13.82 -33.38 -1.86
C ALA A 492 13.86 -34.91 -1.70
N THR A 493 15.04 -35.49 -1.87
CA THR A 493 15.29 -36.92 -1.66
C THR A 493 16.44 -37.08 -0.65
N PRO A 494 16.29 -37.87 0.42
CA PRO A 494 15.09 -38.59 0.82
C PRO A 494 13.96 -37.65 1.29
N LEU A 495 12.72 -38.13 1.21
CA LEU A 495 11.56 -37.44 1.77
C LEU A 495 11.65 -37.35 3.31
N PRO A 496 11.15 -36.28 3.93
CA PRO A 496 11.08 -36.17 5.39
C PRO A 496 10.04 -37.14 5.97
N THR A 497 10.17 -37.43 7.26
CA THR A 497 9.26 -38.33 7.98
C THR A 497 7.98 -37.60 8.35
N TYR A 498 6.82 -38.23 8.18
CA TYR A 498 5.52 -37.69 8.57
C TYR A 498 4.88 -38.47 9.70
N GLU A 499 4.41 -37.74 10.70
CA GLU A 499 3.63 -38.21 11.85
C GLU A 499 2.14 -37.87 11.63
N VAL A 500 1.28 -38.89 11.66
CA VAL A 500 -0.18 -38.75 11.52
C VAL A 500 -0.87 -39.18 12.81
N THR A 501 -1.84 -38.41 13.29
CA THR A 501 -2.59 -38.68 14.52
C THR A 501 -4.08 -38.46 14.31
N ALA A 502 -4.90 -39.47 14.61
CA ALA A 502 -6.35 -39.35 14.60
C ALA A 502 -6.84 -38.62 15.87
N THR A 503 -7.89 -37.80 15.74
CA THR A 503 -8.42 -36.97 16.82
C THR A 503 -9.95 -36.98 16.79
N ARG A 504 -10.57 -37.37 17.91
CA ARG A 504 -12.03 -37.38 18.13
C ARG A 504 -12.33 -36.60 19.41
N ALA A 505 -13.21 -35.61 19.35
CA ALA A 505 -13.62 -34.78 20.50
C ALA A 505 -12.44 -34.21 21.35
N GLY A 506 -11.30 -33.92 20.73
CA GLY A 506 -10.08 -33.45 21.40
C GLY A 506 -9.17 -34.55 21.96
N VAL A 507 -9.60 -35.82 21.99
CA VAL A 507 -8.78 -36.98 22.35
C VAL A 507 -7.97 -37.44 21.14
N HIS A 508 -6.66 -37.60 21.32
CA HIS A 508 -5.73 -38.03 20.27
C HIS A 508 -5.43 -39.53 20.33
N SER A 509 -5.24 -40.15 19.17
CA SER A 509 -4.69 -41.49 19.02
C SER A 509 -3.21 -41.55 19.37
N ASP A 510 -2.64 -42.75 19.36
CA ASP A 510 -1.20 -42.90 19.23
C ASP A 510 -0.74 -42.47 17.82
N VAL A 511 0.56 -42.22 17.65
CA VAL A 511 1.11 -41.62 16.41
C VAL A 511 1.50 -42.70 15.41
N ALA A 512 1.01 -42.59 14.17
CA ALA A 512 1.45 -43.38 13.04
C ALA A 512 2.56 -42.63 12.27
N ILE A 513 3.58 -43.35 11.79
CA ILE A 513 4.81 -42.74 11.24
C ILE A 513 5.11 -43.31 9.86
N SER A 514 5.42 -42.45 8.88
CA SER A 514 5.81 -42.87 7.53
C SER A 514 7.15 -43.60 7.51
N GLY A 515 7.25 -44.71 6.77
CA GLY A 515 8.53 -45.34 6.42
C GLY A 515 9.04 -46.44 7.35
N ASN A 516 8.27 -46.89 8.35
CA ASN A 516 8.63 -48.05 9.17
C ASN A 516 7.95 -49.33 8.62
N PRO A 517 8.69 -50.35 8.13
CA PRO A 517 8.09 -51.56 7.58
C PRO A 517 7.54 -52.49 8.68
N PRO A 518 6.41 -53.19 8.45
CA PRO A 518 5.89 -54.16 9.40
C PRO A 518 6.79 -55.40 9.52
N PRO A 519 6.92 -56.02 10.71
CA PRO A 519 7.65 -57.28 10.86
C PRO A 519 6.93 -58.42 10.11
N PRO A 520 7.67 -59.35 9.45
CA PRO A 520 7.09 -60.23 8.44
C PRO A 520 6.47 -61.52 8.99
N PRO A 521 5.37 -61.99 8.37
CA PRO A 521 5.15 -63.42 8.20
C PRO A 521 4.74 -63.86 6.77
N ARG A 522 5.76 -64.28 5.99
CA ARG A 522 5.76 -65.35 4.96
C ARG A 522 4.99 -65.16 3.60
N PRO A 523 5.65 -65.37 2.42
CA PRO A 523 5.09 -65.30 1.04
C PRO A 523 4.37 -66.61 0.59
N PRO A 524 3.68 -66.74 -0.59
CA PRO A 524 3.86 -66.13 -1.95
C PRO A 524 2.60 -65.37 -2.48
N ALA A 525 2.33 -65.03 -3.77
CA ALA A 525 2.80 -65.46 -5.12
C ALA A 525 2.67 -64.33 -6.21
N PRO A 526 3.11 -64.51 -7.49
CA PRO A 526 3.49 -63.37 -8.36
C PRO A 526 2.72 -63.14 -9.71
N ALA A 527 3.00 -61.96 -10.31
CA ALA A 527 2.94 -61.60 -11.74
C ALA A 527 1.55 -61.33 -12.39
N PRO A 528 1.44 -60.60 -13.54
CA PRO A 528 2.49 -60.12 -14.46
C PRO A 528 2.51 -58.60 -14.81
N THR A 529 3.34 -58.23 -15.79
CA THR A 529 3.77 -56.87 -16.19
C THR A 529 3.22 -56.42 -17.57
N THR A 530 3.19 -55.10 -17.83
CA THR A 530 3.31 -54.47 -19.19
C THR A 530 3.65 -52.95 -19.05
N PRO A 531 4.14 -52.23 -20.09
CA PRO A 531 5.22 -51.24 -19.89
C PRO A 531 4.93 -49.76 -20.24
N THR A 532 5.93 -48.92 -19.95
CA THR A 532 6.02 -47.46 -20.11
C THR A 532 5.89 -46.93 -21.55
N ALA A 533 5.33 -45.73 -21.71
CA ALA A 533 5.50 -44.86 -22.87
C ALA A 533 6.09 -43.49 -22.43
N PRO A 534 6.98 -42.85 -23.22
CA PRO A 534 7.64 -41.60 -22.82
C PRO A 534 6.79 -40.36 -23.14
N THR A 535 6.82 -39.36 -22.27
CA THR A 535 6.21 -38.04 -22.51
C THR A 535 7.30 -36.96 -22.53
N THR A 536 7.38 -36.20 -23.62
CA THR A 536 8.27 -35.04 -23.77
C THR A 536 7.71 -33.84 -22.99
N PRO A 537 8.52 -33.07 -22.25
CA PRO A 537 8.04 -31.88 -21.55
C PRO A 537 7.76 -30.71 -22.52
N PRO A 538 6.75 -29.86 -22.24
CA PRO A 538 6.55 -28.60 -22.95
C PRO A 538 7.50 -27.49 -22.45
N THR A 539 7.88 -26.57 -23.33
CA THR A 539 8.71 -25.40 -23.01
C THR A 539 7.89 -24.11 -23.10
N ASP A 540 7.91 -23.29 -22.05
CA ASP A 540 7.51 -21.87 -22.05
C ASP A 540 8.47 -21.11 -21.13
N ASP A 541 9.75 -21.07 -21.51
CA ASP A 541 10.78 -20.33 -20.78
C ASP A 541 10.70 -18.83 -21.12
N LEU A 542 10.77 -18.00 -20.07
CA LEU A 542 10.79 -16.55 -20.20
C LEU A 542 12.09 -16.08 -20.90
N PRO A 543 12.02 -15.15 -21.86
CA PRO A 543 13.19 -14.70 -22.60
C PRO A 543 14.18 -13.99 -21.66
N ALA A 544 15.46 -14.34 -21.79
CA ALA A 544 16.47 -13.99 -20.79
C ALA A 544 17.04 -12.58 -20.98
N VAL A 545 17.16 -11.84 -19.87
CA VAL A 545 17.79 -10.51 -19.80
C VAL A 545 19.26 -10.57 -20.24
N THR A 546 19.74 -9.55 -20.97
CA THR A 546 21.14 -9.48 -21.44
C THR A 546 21.83 -8.18 -21.05
N ASP A 547 23.15 -8.17 -21.24
CA ASP A 547 24.03 -6.99 -21.20
C ASP A 547 23.99 -6.21 -19.88
N VAL A 548 23.73 -6.95 -18.79
CA VAL A 548 23.77 -6.48 -17.40
C VAL A 548 25.18 -6.00 -17.07
N ARG A 549 25.28 -4.74 -16.66
CA ARG A 549 26.51 -4.06 -16.23
C ARG A 549 26.21 -3.13 -15.06
N VAL A 550 27.24 -2.79 -14.29
CA VAL A 550 27.16 -1.74 -13.26
C VAL A 550 27.85 -0.49 -13.79
N ASP A 551 27.16 0.64 -13.71
CA ASP A 551 27.67 1.97 -14.06
C ASP A 551 27.50 2.88 -12.84
N GLY A 552 28.61 3.19 -12.16
CA GLY A 552 28.62 3.88 -10.88
C GLY A 552 27.78 3.21 -9.79
N ASP A 553 26.63 3.81 -9.49
CA ASP A 553 25.64 3.31 -8.52
C ASP A 553 24.45 2.57 -9.16
N ARG A 554 24.39 2.45 -10.49
CA ARG A 554 23.25 1.86 -11.22
C ARG A 554 23.57 0.52 -11.87
N VAL A 555 22.55 -0.33 -11.98
CA VAL A 555 22.55 -1.52 -12.84
C VAL A 555 21.83 -1.18 -14.15
N ILE A 556 22.52 -1.38 -15.27
CA ILE A 556 22.00 -1.16 -16.62
C ILE A 556 22.01 -2.50 -17.35
N PHE A 557 20.91 -2.83 -18.03
CA PHE A 557 20.73 -4.06 -18.80
C PHE A 557 19.78 -3.83 -19.99
N ALA A 558 19.74 -4.78 -20.93
CA ALA A 558 18.80 -4.79 -22.05
C ALA A 558 17.54 -5.60 -21.68
N TRP A 559 16.37 -5.00 -21.91
CA TRP A 559 15.07 -5.64 -21.69
C TRP A 559 14.74 -6.56 -22.87
N PRO A 560 14.36 -7.84 -22.64
CA PRO A 560 13.88 -8.71 -23.70
C PRO A 560 12.51 -8.28 -24.23
N ASP A 561 12.22 -8.59 -25.50
CA ASP A 561 10.93 -8.27 -26.12
C ASP A 561 9.76 -8.87 -25.32
N GLY A 562 8.74 -8.04 -25.07
CA GLY A 562 7.55 -8.43 -24.30
C GLY A 562 7.74 -8.50 -22.78
N VAL A 563 8.94 -8.27 -22.23
CA VAL A 563 9.19 -8.27 -20.78
C VAL A 563 9.06 -6.85 -20.21
N THR A 564 8.15 -6.67 -19.25
CA THR A 564 7.88 -5.36 -18.60
C THR A 564 8.26 -5.32 -17.12
N GLU A 565 8.48 -6.47 -16.48
CA GLU A 565 8.97 -6.59 -15.11
C GLU A 565 10.26 -7.44 -15.06
N ALA A 566 11.14 -7.12 -14.11
CA ALA A 566 12.38 -7.87 -13.88
C ALA A 566 12.69 -7.94 -12.39
N LEU A 567 13.44 -8.96 -11.97
CA LEU A 567 13.92 -9.15 -10.61
C LEU A 567 15.44 -8.96 -10.57
N VAL A 568 15.91 -7.88 -9.93
CA VAL A 568 17.34 -7.65 -9.69
C VAL A 568 17.71 -8.33 -8.38
N VAL A 569 18.74 -9.18 -8.41
CA VAL A 569 19.20 -10.00 -7.28
C VAL A 569 20.68 -9.71 -7.05
N ILE A 570 21.06 -9.36 -5.82
CA ILE A 570 22.39 -8.88 -5.44
C ILE A 570 22.88 -9.64 -4.21
N ARG A 571 24.11 -10.15 -4.25
CA ARG A 571 24.74 -10.88 -3.13
C ARG A 571 26.22 -10.51 -2.98
N ALA A 572 26.70 -10.40 -1.75
CA ALA A 572 28.03 -9.82 -1.47
C ALA A 572 29.20 -10.84 -1.53
N ASP A 573 28.93 -12.12 -1.33
CA ASP A 573 29.95 -13.17 -1.13
C ASP A 573 30.32 -13.93 -2.41
N ALA A 574 29.34 -14.23 -3.26
CA ALA A 574 29.48 -15.00 -4.49
C ALA A 574 28.27 -14.77 -5.43
N PRO A 575 28.36 -15.06 -6.75
CA PRO A 575 27.28 -14.83 -7.71
C PRO A 575 25.95 -15.51 -7.33
N PRO A 576 24.79 -14.80 -7.39
CA PRO A 576 23.49 -15.39 -7.11
C PRO A 576 23.19 -16.57 -8.04
N GLN A 577 22.82 -17.73 -7.49
CA GLN A 577 22.64 -18.93 -8.31
C GLN A 577 21.22 -19.04 -8.89
N SER A 578 20.20 -18.73 -8.08
CA SER A 578 18.78 -18.69 -8.47
C SER A 578 18.20 -17.27 -8.31
N PRO A 579 17.17 -16.89 -9.07
CA PRO A 579 16.33 -15.72 -8.75
C PRO A 579 15.65 -15.82 -7.38
N THR A 580 15.58 -17.02 -6.80
CA THR A 580 15.06 -17.32 -5.44
C THR A 580 16.17 -17.61 -4.42
N ASP A 581 17.38 -17.11 -4.63
CA ASP A 581 18.55 -17.33 -3.75
C ASP A 581 18.33 -16.69 -2.36
N PRO A 582 18.16 -17.47 -1.28
CA PRO A 582 17.74 -16.95 0.02
C PRO A 582 18.83 -16.18 0.77
N ALA A 583 20.08 -16.20 0.27
CA ALA A 583 21.17 -15.40 0.80
C ALA A 583 21.35 -14.07 0.05
N ALA A 584 20.59 -13.84 -1.03
CA ALA A 584 20.66 -12.62 -1.83
C ALA A 584 19.57 -11.61 -1.48
N TRP A 585 19.89 -10.32 -1.62
CA TRP A 585 18.90 -9.25 -1.62
C TRP A 585 18.25 -9.18 -3.00
N ALA A 586 16.91 -9.16 -3.06
CA ALA A 586 16.18 -9.12 -4.33
C ALA A 586 15.12 -8.01 -4.36
N LYS A 587 14.97 -7.34 -5.51
CA LYS A 587 13.91 -6.34 -5.74
C LYS A 587 13.35 -6.43 -7.15
N LYS A 588 12.01 -6.45 -7.23
CA LYS A 588 11.25 -6.37 -8.48
C LYS A 588 11.21 -4.93 -8.99
N ILE A 589 11.39 -4.73 -10.28
CA ILE A 589 11.34 -3.44 -10.98
C ILE A 589 10.48 -3.52 -12.25
N THR A 590 9.96 -2.38 -12.70
CA THR A 590 9.23 -2.23 -13.97
C THR A 590 10.10 -1.49 -14.99
N ASN A 591 9.89 -1.76 -16.27
CA ASN A 591 10.56 -1.06 -17.38
C ASN A 591 10.32 0.45 -17.35
N THR A 592 9.10 0.91 -17.02
CA THR A 592 8.76 2.34 -16.88
C THR A 592 9.62 3.04 -15.83
N ARG A 593 9.73 2.47 -14.62
CA ARG A 593 10.53 3.08 -13.54
C ARG A 593 12.02 3.03 -13.87
N TYR A 594 12.48 1.91 -14.42
CA TYR A 594 13.86 1.74 -14.89
C TYR A 594 14.26 2.76 -15.96
N ALA A 595 13.35 3.09 -16.89
CA ALA A 595 13.59 4.11 -17.92
C ALA A 595 13.67 5.53 -17.32
N ILE A 596 12.76 5.88 -16.41
CA ILE A 596 12.76 7.18 -15.71
C ILE A 596 14.05 7.36 -14.89
N ASP A 597 14.50 6.31 -14.20
CA ASP A 597 15.73 6.33 -13.40
C ASP A 597 17.01 6.14 -14.24
N GLY A 598 16.93 5.94 -15.56
CA GLY A 598 18.09 5.69 -16.42
C GLY A 598 18.88 4.41 -16.06
N GLY A 599 18.23 3.44 -15.41
CA GLY A 599 18.86 2.27 -14.80
C GLY A 599 18.41 2.04 -13.36
N PHE A 600 18.62 0.84 -12.83
CA PHE A 600 18.24 0.50 -11.46
C PHE A 600 19.28 0.99 -10.44
N ALA A 601 18.92 1.95 -9.59
CA ALA A 601 19.80 2.44 -8.51
C ALA A 601 20.00 1.38 -7.40
N ILE A 602 21.25 1.07 -7.08
CA ILE A 602 21.63 0.10 -6.05
C ILE A 602 21.54 0.76 -4.66
N PRO A 603 20.70 0.25 -3.73
CA PRO A 603 20.58 0.84 -2.40
C PRO A 603 21.91 0.93 -1.63
N GLY A 604 22.15 2.06 -0.96
CA GLY A 604 23.37 2.30 -0.18
C GLY A 604 23.57 1.39 1.05
N SER A 605 22.55 0.60 1.41
CA SER A 605 22.64 -0.46 2.43
C SER A 605 23.27 -1.76 1.92
N ILE A 606 23.49 -1.91 0.60
CA ILE A 606 24.10 -3.10 0.01
C ILE A 606 25.62 -2.98 0.05
N ALA A 607 26.27 -3.96 0.67
CA ALA A 607 27.72 -4.04 0.75
C ALA A 607 28.37 -4.11 -0.65
N ARG A 608 29.54 -3.47 -0.78
CA ARG A 608 30.39 -3.49 -1.98
C ARG A 608 31.81 -3.92 -1.60
N PRO A 609 32.52 -4.73 -2.41
CA PRO A 609 32.09 -5.32 -3.68
C PRO A 609 31.03 -6.43 -3.51
N GLY A 610 30.54 -6.96 -4.62
CA GLY A 610 29.59 -8.10 -4.65
C GLY A 610 29.27 -8.54 -6.07
N HIS A 611 28.12 -9.19 -6.24
CA HIS A 611 27.66 -9.76 -7.51
C HIS A 611 26.17 -9.49 -7.75
N ILE A 612 25.80 -9.27 -9.01
CA ILE A 612 24.44 -8.94 -9.45
C ILE A 612 24.00 -9.93 -10.53
N ALA A 613 22.73 -10.33 -10.49
CA ALA A 613 22.06 -11.04 -11.55
C ALA A 613 20.63 -10.51 -11.74
N VAL A 614 20.07 -10.61 -12.95
CA VAL A 614 18.74 -10.08 -13.28
C VAL A 614 17.89 -11.13 -13.99
N ALA A 615 16.70 -11.41 -13.48
CA ALA A 615 15.75 -12.35 -14.09
C ALA A 615 14.59 -11.60 -14.75
N ALA A 616 14.10 -12.11 -15.88
CA ALA A 616 12.85 -11.63 -16.48
C ALA A 616 11.64 -12.04 -15.62
N CYS A 617 10.59 -11.22 -15.64
CA CYS A 617 9.32 -11.55 -15.02
C CYS A 617 8.15 -11.23 -15.97
N ARG A 618 7.07 -12.00 -15.85
CA ARG A 618 5.83 -11.85 -16.62
C ARG A 618 4.66 -12.04 -15.67
N ARG A 619 3.58 -11.27 -15.85
CA ARG A 619 2.30 -11.57 -15.22
C ARG A 619 1.44 -12.39 -16.16
N ASP A 620 0.72 -13.35 -15.59
CA ASP A 620 -0.41 -13.97 -16.28
C ASP A 620 -1.66 -13.07 -16.23
N GLY A 621 -2.75 -13.53 -16.85
CA GLY A 621 -4.03 -12.82 -16.87
C GLY A 621 -4.74 -12.72 -15.52
N SER A 622 -4.24 -13.38 -14.46
CA SER A 622 -4.72 -13.22 -13.07
C SER A 622 -3.90 -12.18 -12.28
N GLY A 623 -2.81 -11.68 -12.87
CA GLY A 623 -1.87 -10.75 -12.22
C GLY A 623 -0.79 -11.43 -11.39
N ALA A 624 -0.76 -12.76 -11.31
CA ALA A 624 0.27 -13.52 -10.60
C ALA A 624 1.63 -13.38 -11.32
N LEU A 625 2.71 -13.24 -10.54
CA LEU A 625 4.05 -12.92 -11.06
C LEU A 625 4.88 -14.19 -11.27
N THR A 626 5.07 -14.59 -12.53
CA THR A 626 6.07 -15.60 -12.92
C THR A 626 7.45 -14.94 -13.03
N VAL A 627 8.45 -15.52 -12.36
CA VAL A 627 9.87 -15.17 -12.52
C VAL A 627 10.55 -16.28 -13.32
N ALA A 628 11.49 -15.95 -14.20
CA ALA A 628 12.28 -16.96 -14.91
C ALA A 628 12.98 -17.91 -13.93
N ALA A 629 13.00 -19.22 -14.20
CA ALA A 629 13.56 -20.21 -13.28
C ALA A 629 15.10 -20.12 -13.11
N ALA A 630 15.79 -19.47 -14.06
CA ALA A 630 17.23 -19.27 -14.05
C ALA A 630 17.61 -17.89 -14.60
N PHE A 631 18.83 -17.44 -14.28
CA PHE A 631 19.43 -16.24 -14.88
C PHE A 631 20.05 -16.57 -16.24
N GLY A 632 19.85 -15.69 -17.23
CA GLY A 632 20.51 -15.79 -18.53
C GLY A 632 22.04 -15.72 -18.45
N PRO A 633 22.77 -16.26 -19.46
CA PRO A 633 24.24 -16.28 -19.46
C PRO A 633 24.87 -14.89 -19.53
N ARG A 634 24.15 -13.88 -20.01
CA ARG A 634 24.54 -12.45 -19.99
C ARG A 634 23.77 -11.61 -18.97
N ALA A 635 23.01 -12.25 -18.09
CA ALA A 635 22.13 -11.60 -17.14
C ALA A 635 22.84 -11.28 -15.80
N ARG A 636 24.16 -11.01 -15.83
CA ARG A 636 25.04 -11.04 -14.64
C ARG A 636 26.15 -9.98 -14.72
N ALA A 637 26.45 -9.34 -13.60
CA ALA A 637 27.56 -8.39 -13.45
C ALA A 637 28.28 -8.53 -12.11
N ALA A 638 29.52 -8.04 -12.02
CA ALA A 638 30.19 -7.77 -10.76
C ALA A 638 29.81 -6.37 -10.24
N LEU A 639 29.61 -6.24 -8.94
CA LEU A 639 29.42 -4.98 -8.25
C LEU A 639 30.79 -4.50 -7.71
N PRO A 640 31.41 -3.48 -8.32
CA PRO A 640 32.72 -3.00 -7.88
C PRO A 640 32.65 -2.37 -6.47
N ALA A 641 33.78 -2.42 -5.77
CA ALA A 641 33.97 -1.66 -4.53
C ALA A 641 33.80 -0.15 -4.79
N THR A 642 33.30 0.58 -3.81
CA THR A 642 33.26 2.04 -3.84
C THR A 642 34.68 2.59 -3.85
N ASN A 643 35.05 3.39 -4.86
CA ASN A 643 36.39 3.96 -4.99
C ASN A 643 36.62 5.07 -3.94
N THR A 644 37.18 4.70 -2.79
CA THR A 644 37.62 5.66 -1.75
C THR A 644 38.94 6.35 -2.11
N ASN A 645 39.10 6.80 -3.36
CA ASN A 645 40.08 7.79 -3.78
C ASN A 645 39.81 8.29 -5.21
N PRO A 646 39.90 9.61 -5.50
CA PRO A 646 40.19 10.06 -6.84
C PRO A 646 41.64 9.66 -7.22
N ARG A 647 41.92 9.47 -8.51
CA ARG A 647 43.30 9.59 -9.00
C ARG A 647 43.64 11.07 -9.21
N PRO A 648 44.92 11.47 -9.02
CA PRO A 648 45.39 12.83 -9.30
C PRO A 648 45.47 13.10 -10.82
#